data_AF-A0A7S3R327-F1
#
_entry.id   AF-A0A7S3R327-F1
#
_cell.length_a   1.000
_cell.length_b   1.000
_cell.length_c   1.000
_cell.angle_alpha   90.00
_cell.angle_beta   90.00
_cell.angle_gamma   90.00
#
_symmetry.space_group_name_H-M   'P 1'
#
loop_
_entity.id
_entity.type
_entity.pdbx_description
1 polymer ?
#
loop_
_entity_poly.entity_id
_entity_poly.type
_entity_poly.pdbx_seq_one_letter_code
_entity_poly.pdbx_strand_id
1 'polypeptide(L)'
;GATGGVAAEGLRPLVAAQRPHRRRASPDANNTGRAAFYAVAGGGALGTPGSSQQPAVPSPHPQQVLLPPDQQQQQQQPGSAQAGGGARAGSTPPLQSPFASGGAAFAAATAAAAGMAASAAPAQQAPHATAARVPGAVPLGAGVPHGFGASPHSVASAVARNHPGALAAGSQGKDDEDVADDILDTDDQGLLPTAPLQSPFPILTAQACASSPQSSSDAGTGVGGSTQAGQVGLQGDVGSQGPQAPVQHQLQGVPEAGGGHGSSHPGPSQASQQQQQQQQQQQSNVQGEGSNHHEHPPAKAVDRRARLRELGVLIDEQYFQLRKARDMLSMFVNRANGGWTEAQKWEPPDVASSGDVLTWTKTDQFAIYKADAIRQLRLGQIAVQLMVGEDALSVPQSQSAGLHIPPGHKRAPVPNSPTSSQPQSVMQDLWTSDPWELIDQCRPTVRTAIHRLEGLSLGGRAVAQMVLSLQTLAGEEAVKRLHVLLHVNEDQEEEVVAELHQHKWFGLSPEHVLIVMTQRRPSSLRFNAEDLAFLPDVEPGSTAAWAADSVGASTTSDPHQQGPRTFGTGHAMMQLGWAGHAYTIGPEGLHQPVHLSVLELLQSQKVQWVLSRRARDLGLLTKEGVFDLSQLAHALYLRDQARATAIMEVCFSSSQSVARQHDSVIMQQKSSAGGATDVSSISDLRQSDIVSKNLMSILDGQCRVPGSKGLALGLGRCLYYLPALTGTMTSLAVFRPRLQLHKECISVNLDAADLISHGKARARAVEARSSPGLLTAHSSLDALLPLLQAQDHDATFHDLVMDMVEHPEQEATSQARMVTHQDLAQPPGTPIIVFIARNGVAASAVNVAANLARAGRDKVILVTFVPTSMQQSEGEELLAIHRRGAFRTMAQVETEVVVRGPLGLLDSMERFVEQRSAAHGGQRPLVVMGSVQITSALFCYVAGSVTLSFIRRCGGIPVVVVTANSKQVPEKAGMRCLALVEGHSRAMMTHLCRNIVQESRGDRLLLTQVLATTNLTRQQQANYRRLLDSFYQIANRSNEQGAAAAAAA
;
A
#
# COMPACT_ATOMS: atom_id res chain seq x y z
N GLY A 1 25.94 -44.89 -35.83
CA GLY A 1 25.30 -45.16 -37.13
C GLY A 1 24.38 -46.34 -36.96
N ALA A 2 23.26 -46.49 -37.64
CA ALA A 2 22.56 -45.83 -38.74
C ALA A 2 21.14 -46.48 -38.68
N THR A 3 19.98 -45.97 -39.09
CA THR A 3 19.53 -44.80 -39.85
C THR A 3 17.99 -44.89 -39.91
N GLY A 4 17.32 -43.72 -39.95
CA GLY A 4 16.01 -43.51 -40.61
C GLY A 4 14.75 -43.77 -39.79
N GLY A 5 13.74 -42.90 -39.68
CA GLY A 5 13.49 -41.59 -40.30
C GLY A 5 12.03 -41.44 -40.73
N VAL A 6 11.41 -40.31 -40.31
CA VAL A 6 10.26 -39.58 -40.96
C VAL A 6 8.85 -40.22 -40.77
N ALA A 7 7.70 -39.58 -40.50
CA ALA A 7 7.14 -38.20 -40.38
C ALA A 7 5.84 -38.31 -39.50
N ALA A 8 5.46 -37.38 -38.61
CA ALA A 8 4.77 -36.07 -38.78
C ALA A 8 3.24 -36.10 -39.07
N GLU A 9 2.53 -35.11 -38.49
CA GLU A 9 1.07 -34.81 -38.44
C GLU A 9 0.28 -35.50 -37.31
N GLY A 10 -0.56 -34.86 -36.49
CA GLY A 10 -1.11 -33.50 -36.43
C GLY A 10 -2.48 -33.61 -35.73
N LEU A 11 -2.59 -33.24 -34.43
CA LEU A 11 -3.83 -33.42 -33.65
C LEU A 11 -4.38 -32.09 -33.10
N ARG A 12 -5.62 -31.80 -33.51
CA ARG A 12 -6.53 -30.75 -33.03
C ARG A 12 -7.03 -31.07 -31.60
N PRO A 13 -7.34 -30.09 -30.75
CA PRO A 13 -8.17 -30.32 -29.57
C PRO A 13 -9.65 -29.99 -29.84
N LEU A 14 -10.51 -30.98 -29.61
CA LEU A 14 -11.96 -30.87 -29.51
C LEU A 14 -12.33 -30.46 -28.08
N VAL A 15 -13.03 -29.33 -27.94
CA VAL A 15 -13.62 -28.85 -26.68
C VAL A 15 -15.04 -29.41 -26.58
N ALA A 16 -15.30 -30.25 -25.58
CA ALA A 16 -16.65 -30.68 -25.21
C ALA A 16 -16.93 -30.26 -23.77
N ALA A 17 -17.90 -29.35 -23.61
CA ALA A 17 -18.42 -28.86 -22.34
C ALA A 17 -19.49 -29.81 -21.80
N GLN A 18 -19.50 -30.06 -20.49
CA GLN A 18 -20.66 -30.61 -19.78
C GLN A 18 -20.98 -29.79 -18.53
N ARG A 19 -22.22 -29.27 -18.50
CA ARG A 19 -22.92 -28.71 -17.33
C ARG A 19 -23.55 -29.85 -16.52
N PRO A 20 -23.91 -29.61 -15.24
CA PRO A 20 -25.10 -30.24 -14.70
C PRO A 20 -26.06 -29.27 -13.98
N HIS A 21 -27.35 -29.48 -14.18
CA HIS A 21 -28.44 -28.95 -13.35
C HIS A 21 -29.35 -30.10 -12.88
N ARG A 22 -29.55 -30.16 -11.55
CA ARG A 22 -30.68 -30.65 -10.72
C ARG A 22 -31.81 -31.51 -11.37
N ARG A 23 -32.21 -32.59 -10.69
CA ARG A 23 -33.43 -32.68 -9.83
C ARG A 23 -33.76 -34.11 -9.32
N ARG A 24 -34.55 -34.12 -8.22
CA ARG A 24 -35.37 -35.17 -7.56
C ARG A 24 -34.67 -36.00 -6.48
N ALA A 25 -35.33 -36.49 -5.43
CA ALA A 25 -36.52 -36.18 -4.63
C ALA A 25 -36.62 -37.33 -3.58
N SER A 26 -37.18 -37.04 -2.41
CA SER A 26 -37.35 -37.91 -1.22
C SER A 26 -38.06 -39.26 -1.46
N PRO A 27 -38.03 -40.22 -0.51
CA PRO A 27 -39.10 -40.25 0.50
C PRO A 27 -38.68 -40.55 1.96
N ASP A 28 -39.48 -40.01 2.88
CA ASP A 28 -39.53 -40.29 4.33
C ASP A 28 -40.21 -41.63 4.65
N ALA A 29 -39.85 -42.25 5.80
CA ALA A 29 -40.80 -42.92 6.70
C ALA A 29 -40.21 -43.22 8.11
N ASN A 30 -40.88 -42.67 9.13
CA ASN A 30 -41.22 -43.19 10.47
C ASN A 30 -40.17 -43.57 11.54
N ASN A 31 -39.99 -42.60 12.44
CA ASN A 31 -40.20 -42.62 13.91
C ASN A 31 -40.63 -43.92 14.65
N THR A 32 -39.97 -44.17 15.79
CA THR A 32 -40.32 -44.89 17.07
C THR A 32 -39.03 -45.56 17.59
N GLY A 33 -38.68 -45.71 18.86
CA GLY A 33 -39.35 -45.57 20.14
C GLY A 33 -38.54 -46.43 21.15
N ARG A 34 -38.40 -45.92 22.37
CA ARG A 34 -37.71 -46.47 23.56
C ARG A 34 -37.87 -47.98 23.88
N ALA A 35 -36.82 -48.49 24.53
CA ALA A 35 -36.78 -49.33 25.75
C ALA A 35 -36.54 -50.86 25.68
N ALA A 36 -35.62 -51.27 26.59
CA ALA A 36 -35.62 -52.46 27.46
C ALA A 36 -34.90 -53.76 27.01
N PHE A 37 -33.82 -54.04 27.77
CA PHE A 37 -33.47 -55.28 28.49
C PHE A 37 -33.08 -56.60 27.79
N TYR A 38 -32.09 -57.24 28.44
CA TYR A 38 -31.75 -58.67 28.60
C TYR A 38 -30.53 -59.29 27.88
N ALA A 39 -29.66 -59.84 28.76
CA ALA A 39 -28.83 -61.06 28.69
C ALA A 39 -27.78 -61.20 27.57
N VAL A 40 -26.48 -61.31 27.86
CA VAL A 40 -25.71 -62.34 28.62
C VAL A 40 -25.36 -63.57 27.78
N ALA A 41 -24.04 -63.84 27.74
CA ALA A 41 -23.28 -65.09 27.55
C ALA A 41 -22.25 -64.98 26.40
N GLY A 42 -20.97 -65.30 26.56
CA GLY A 42 -20.24 -65.84 27.71
C GLY A 42 -18.79 -66.21 27.32
N GLY A 43 -17.97 -66.48 28.35
CA GLY A 43 -16.64 -67.11 28.29
C GLY A 43 -15.49 -66.16 28.69
N GLY A 44 -14.75 -66.30 29.79
CA GLY A 44 -14.67 -67.32 30.85
C GLY A 44 -13.23 -67.80 31.06
N ALA A 45 -12.58 -67.40 32.18
CA ALA A 45 -11.53 -68.10 32.95
C ALA A 45 -10.85 -67.10 33.93
N LEU A 46 -11.19 -67.03 35.22
CA LEU A 46 -10.76 -67.84 36.39
C LEU A 46 -9.27 -67.68 36.79
N GLY A 47 -9.03 -67.11 37.99
CA GLY A 47 -7.76 -67.21 38.72
C GLY A 47 -7.46 -66.10 39.74
N THR A 48 -8.13 -66.09 40.89
CA THR A 48 -7.63 -65.56 42.19
C THR A 48 -7.47 -66.78 43.13
N PRO A 49 -6.69 -66.77 44.25
CA PRO A 49 -6.51 -65.66 45.21
C PRO A 49 -5.12 -65.54 45.87
N GLY A 50 -4.90 -64.47 46.65
CA GLY A 50 -3.72 -64.36 47.51
C GLY A 50 -3.69 -63.07 48.32
N SER A 51 -3.78 -63.21 49.63
CA SER A 51 -3.98 -62.22 50.67
C SER A 51 -2.74 -61.42 51.12
N SER A 52 -3.02 -60.29 51.78
CA SER A 52 -2.37 -59.78 52.99
C SER A 52 -1.12 -58.86 52.87
N GLN A 53 -1.19 -57.79 53.69
CA GLN A 53 -0.11 -56.89 54.18
C GLN A 53 0.53 -56.00 53.10
N GLN A 54 0.77 -54.69 53.26
CA GLN A 54 1.32 -53.92 54.40
C GLN A 54 1.20 -52.39 54.05
N PRO A 55 1.85 -51.42 54.73
CA PRO A 55 1.21 -50.40 55.55
C PRO A 55 1.30 -48.94 55.04
N ALA A 56 0.64 -48.04 55.78
CA ALA A 56 0.77 -46.59 55.72
C ALA A 56 2.12 -46.08 56.27
N VAL A 57 2.75 -45.11 55.60
CA VAL A 57 3.72 -44.13 56.14
C VAL A 57 3.78 -42.88 55.20
N PRO A 58 4.45 -41.75 55.52
CA PRO A 58 3.76 -40.52 55.93
C PRO A 58 4.18 -39.25 55.13
N SER A 59 3.52 -38.14 55.41
CA SER A 59 4.00 -36.78 55.10
C SER A 59 5.22 -36.41 55.96
N PRO A 60 6.12 -35.54 55.45
CA PRO A 60 6.85 -34.64 56.35
C PRO A 60 6.82 -33.16 55.92
N HIS A 61 6.74 -32.32 56.96
CA HIS A 61 6.94 -30.88 57.01
C HIS A 61 8.31 -30.42 56.46
N PRO A 62 8.44 -29.15 56.03
CA PRO A 62 9.73 -28.52 55.82
C PRO A 62 10.27 -27.89 57.12
N GLN A 63 11.52 -28.19 57.45
CA GLN A 63 12.31 -27.55 58.51
C GLN A 63 12.99 -26.27 57.99
N GLN A 64 12.89 -25.20 58.79
CA GLN A 64 13.82 -24.06 58.85
C GLN A 64 15.02 -24.39 59.75
N VAL A 65 16.07 -23.55 59.68
CA VAL A 65 17.14 -23.20 60.68
C VAL A 65 18.45 -22.96 59.90
N LEU A 66 19.31 -21.94 60.06
CA LEU A 66 19.49 -20.80 60.99
C LEU A 66 20.50 -19.82 60.35
N LEU A 67 20.42 -18.51 60.65
CA LEU A 67 21.59 -17.61 60.85
C LEU A 67 21.16 -16.46 61.80
N PRO A 68 22.00 -16.02 62.78
CA PRO A 68 21.57 -15.20 63.92
C PRO A 68 22.13 -13.73 63.83
N PRO A 69 22.00 -12.83 64.84
CA PRO A 69 21.29 -11.54 64.69
C PRO A 69 22.11 -10.29 65.09
N ASP A 70 21.55 -9.09 64.91
CA ASP A 70 21.56 -8.03 65.96
C ASP A 70 20.64 -6.83 65.63
N GLN A 71 19.70 -6.59 66.58
CA GLN A 71 19.25 -5.33 67.22
C GLN A 71 19.01 -4.04 66.37
N GLN A 72 18.05 -3.16 66.63
CA GLN A 72 16.86 -3.06 67.50
C GLN A 72 16.12 -1.77 67.06
N GLN A 73 14.77 -1.77 67.15
CA GLN A 73 13.82 -0.70 67.57
C GLN A 73 14.28 0.78 67.54
N GLN A 74 13.49 1.78 67.09
CA GLN A 74 12.23 2.27 67.70
C GLN A 74 11.64 3.40 66.80
N GLN A 75 10.36 3.30 66.43
CA GLN A 75 9.22 4.16 66.87
C GLN A 75 9.01 5.55 66.21
N GLN A 76 7.78 5.65 65.68
CA GLN A 76 6.80 6.74 65.81
C GLN A 76 6.94 8.04 64.97
N GLN A 77 5.96 8.18 64.06
CA GLN A 77 5.27 9.40 63.62
C GLN A 77 4.94 10.38 64.78
N PRO A 78 4.61 11.68 64.58
CA PRO A 78 3.68 12.18 63.53
C PRO A 78 3.83 13.63 63.01
N GLY A 79 3.08 13.93 61.93
CA GLY A 79 2.48 15.24 61.57
C GLY A 79 3.44 16.40 61.28
N SER A 80 3.09 17.50 60.61
CA SER A 80 1.92 17.96 59.90
C SER A 80 2.27 19.36 59.34
N ALA A 81 1.72 19.69 58.17
CA ALA A 81 1.27 21.02 57.75
C ALA A 81 2.25 22.11 57.24
N GLN A 82 1.68 22.84 56.27
CA GLN A 82 1.95 24.21 55.78
C GLN A 82 3.15 24.42 54.84
N ALA A 83 2.93 24.70 53.55
CA ALA A 83 2.32 25.88 52.90
C ALA A 83 3.33 27.01 52.65
N GLY A 84 3.22 27.61 51.46
CA GLY A 84 3.69 28.98 51.21
C GLY A 84 4.90 29.07 50.31
N GLY A 85 4.65 29.43 49.04
CA GLY A 85 5.68 29.78 48.09
C GLY A 85 6.33 31.14 48.35
N GLY A 86 7.16 31.57 47.40
CA GLY A 86 7.67 32.93 47.38
C GLY A 86 9.03 33.08 46.72
N ALA A 87 9.00 33.13 45.38
CA ALA A 87 9.68 34.11 44.53
C ALA A 87 11.16 34.53 44.75
N ARG A 88 11.79 34.67 43.57
CA ARG A 88 12.80 35.65 43.15
C ARG A 88 14.28 35.33 43.37
N ALA A 89 14.90 35.00 42.22
CA ALA A 89 15.89 35.81 41.52
C ALA A 89 17.15 36.27 42.29
N GLY A 90 18.30 35.87 41.75
CA GLY A 90 19.62 36.43 42.05
C GLY A 90 20.68 35.41 41.64
N SER A 91 21.22 35.56 40.43
CA SER A 91 22.57 36.13 40.21
C SER A 91 23.70 35.16 40.57
N THR A 92 24.36 34.66 39.52
CA THR A 92 25.79 34.32 39.44
C THR A 92 26.65 35.19 40.37
N PRO A 93 27.82 34.74 40.91
CA PRO A 93 28.91 34.17 40.10
C PRO A 93 29.80 33.17 40.91
N PRO A 94 31.14 33.05 40.72
CA PRO A 94 31.75 31.86 40.11
C PRO A 94 32.84 31.22 40.98
N LEU A 95 33.66 30.38 40.34
CA LEU A 95 35.07 30.06 40.66
C LEU A 95 35.37 28.93 41.65
N GLN A 96 36.34 28.12 41.19
CA GLN A 96 37.34 27.31 41.91
C GLN A 96 37.09 25.81 42.09
N SER A 97 37.64 25.05 41.12
CA SER A 97 38.51 23.88 41.36
C SER A 97 39.59 24.21 42.41
N PRO A 98 40.22 23.25 43.16
CA PRO A 98 40.93 22.09 42.58
C PRO A 98 41.06 20.84 43.49
N PHE A 99 41.97 19.93 43.10
CA PHE A 99 42.46 18.65 43.68
C PHE A 99 41.78 17.39 43.12
N ALA A 100 42.38 16.56 42.25
CA ALA A 100 43.73 15.97 42.08
C ALA A 100 43.90 14.58 42.73
N SER A 101 44.51 13.70 41.94
CA SER A 101 45.14 12.39 42.24
C SER A 101 44.20 11.21 42.52
N GLY A 102 44.41 9.99 42.04
CA GLY A 102 45.44 9.34 41.19
C GLY A 102 44.80 8.02 40.68
N GLY A 103 45.35 7.18 39.80
CA GLY A 103 46.71 6.92 39.31
C GLY A 103 46.77 5.41 38.96
N ALA A 104 47.65 5.04 38.01
CA ALA A 104 48.00 3.70 37.47
C ALA A 104 47.06 3.16 36.36
N ALA A 105 47.37 3.15 35.06
CA ALA A 105 48.58 2.85 34.26
C ALA A 105 48.90 1.36 34.09
N PHE A 106 48.73 0.84 32.86
CA PHE A 106 49.67 -0.07 32.19
C PHE A 106 49.58 0.11 30.66
N ALA A 107 50.73 0.07 30.00
CA ALA A 107 50.98 0.58 28.64
C ALA A 107 51.49 -0.51 27.67
N ALA A 108 51.29 -0.29 26.37
CA ALA A 108 52.18 -0.61 25.23
C ALA A 108 51.49 -0.05 23.95
N ALA A 109 51.94 0.92 23.15
CA ALA A 109 53.23 1.35 22.58
C ALA A 109 53.50 0.81 21.15
N THR A 110 53.26 1.64 20.13
CA THR A 110 54.07 1.89 18.88
C THR A 110 53.33 2.95 18.03
N ALA A 111 53.78 4.22 17.95
CA ALA A 111 54.75 4.82 17.01
C ALA A 111 54.33 4.70 15.53
N ALA A 112 54.43 5.68 14.62
CA ALA A 112 54.76 7.11 14.59
C ALA A 112 54.53 7.57 13.13
N ALA A 113 54.13 8.83 12.89
CA ALA A 113 54.59 9.68 11.77
C ALA A 113 53.88 11.04 11.79
N ALA A 114 54.68 12.09 11.92
CA ALA A 114 54.27 13.50 11.87
C ALA A 114 54.46 14.07 10.45
N GLY A 115 53.67 15.08 10.10
CA GLY A 115 53.87 15.93 8.92
C GLY A 115 53.19 17.28 9.12
N MET A 116 54.00 18.33 9.28
CA MET A 116 53.64 19.73 9.51
C MET A 116 53.29 20.47 8.20
N ALA A 117 52.41 21.48 8.27
CA ALA A 117 52.50 22.83 7.65
C ALA A 117 51.11 23.52 7.72
N ALA A 118 50.86 24.51 8.58
CA ALA A 118 51.22 25.94 8.47
C ALA A 118 50.39 26.76 7.44
N SER A 119 49.35 27.42 7.95
CA SER A 119 49.03 28.87 7.81
C SER A 119 49.26 29.58 6.46
N ALA A 120 48.17 30.14 5.88
CA ALA A 120 48.08 31.57 5.55
C ALA A 120 46.66 31.97 5.09
N ALA A 121 46.07 32.98 5.75
CA ALA A 121 45.04 33.86 5.18
C ALA A 121 45.72 34.92 4.28
N PRO A 122 45.00 35.63 3.37
CA PRO A 122 44.33 36.86 3.82
C PRO A 122 43.02 37.21 3.08
N ALA A 123 42.43 38.31 3.55
CA ALA A 123 41.10 38.82 3.29
C ALA A 123 40.94 39.73 2.05
N GLN A 124 39.67 40.10 1.81
CA GLN A 124 39.16 41.39 1.28
C GLN A 124 39.23 41.69 -0.24
N GLN A 125 38.06 41.71 -0.90
CA GLN A 125 37.36 42.91 -1.42
C GLN A 125 36.39 42.58 -2.58
N ALA A 126 35.13 43.01 -2.44
CA ALA A 126 34.17 43.24 -3.53
C ALA A 126 34.47 44.63 -4.17
N PRO A 127 33.98 44.98 -5.39
CA PRO A 127 32.55 45.31 -5.60
C PRO A 127 31.94 45.11 -7.02
N HIS A 128 30.60 45.11 -7.04
CA HIS A 128 29.60 45.58 -8.04
C HIS A 128 29.92 45.74 -9.55
N ALA A 129 29.06 45.18 -10.41
CA ALA A 129 28.14 45.91 -11.35
C ALA A 129 27.43 44.92 -12.32
N THR A 130 26.10 44.75 -12.27
CA THR A 130 25.06 45.35 -13.14
C THR A 130 25.29 45.32 -14.67
N ALA A 131 24.44 44.57 -15.39
CA ALA A 131 23.55 45.05 -16.48
C ALA A 131 23.31 44.05 -17.64
N ALA A 132 22.04 43.99 -18.04
CA ALA A 132 21.39 43.21 -19.09
C ALA A 132 21.91 43.42 -20.53
N ARG A 133 21.76 42.41 -21.40
CA ARG A 133 20.82 42.38 -22.56
C ARG A 133 21.08 41.21 -23.54
N VAL A 134 20.00 40.50 -23.86
CA VAL A 134 19.72 39.73 -25.11
C VAL A 134 19.59 40.76 -26.27
N PRO A 135 19.91 40.53 -27.58
CA PRO A 135 19.45 39.37 -28.38
C PRO A 135 20.33 38.86 -29.56
N GLY A 136 20.00 37.66 -30.06
CA GLY A 136 19.71 37.49 -31.49
C GLY A 136 20.69 36.72 -32.40
N ALA A 137 20.19 35.57 -32.89
CA ALA A 137 20.27 35.05 -34.28
C ALA A 137 21.60 34.53 -34.89
N VAL A 138 21.64 33.19 -35.06
CA VAL A 138 21.89 32.37 -36.28
C VAL A 138 22.71 33.03 -37.43
N PRO A 139 23.75 32.36 -37.97
CA PRO A 139 23.55 31.65 -39.25
C PRO A 139 24.28 30.29 -39.46
N LEU A 140 23.76 29.62 -40.48
CA LEU A 140 24.14 28.39 -41.20
C LEU A 140 25.60 28.30 -41.68
N GLY A 141 26.03 27.06 -41.96
CA GLY A 141 27.09 26.74 -42.94
C GLY A 141 28.08 25.68 -42.41
N ALA A 142 27.93 24.40 -42.74
CA ALA A 142 28.47 23.74 -43.94
C ALA A 142 30.01 23.58 -43.92
N GLY A 143 30.46 22.31 -43.84
CA GLY A 143 31.46 21.81 -44.81
C GLY A 143 32.86 21.37 -44.32
N VAL A 144 33.05 20.04 -44.30
CA VAL A 144 34.19 19.27 -44.85
C VAL A 144 35.58 19.36 -44.09
N PRO A 145 36.63 18.56 -44.42
CA PRO A 145 37.03 17.31 -43.73
C PRO A 145 38.54 17.22 -43.35
N HIS A 146 39.02 15.99 -43.07
CA HIS A 146 40.40 15.51 -42.83
C HIS A 146 40.94 15.78 -41.41
N GLY A 147 41.68 14.89 -40.75
CA GLY A 147 42.29 13.60 -41.07
C GLY A 147 43.39 13.32 -40.03
N PHE A 148 43.83 12.06 -39.91
CA PHE A 148 44.98 11.55 -39.11
C PHE A 148 44.87 11.69 -37.58
N GLY A 149 45.23 10.73 -36.73
CA GLY A 149 45.86 9.43 -36.88
C GLY A 149 46.18 8.86 -35.49
N ALA A 150 46.64 7.59 -35.49
CA ALA A 150 47.31 6.87 -34.42
C ALA A 150 46.48 6.30 -33.24
N SER A 151 46.27 4.97 -33.31
CA SER A 151 46.19 4.08 -32.14
C SER A 151 47.55 3.98 -31.42
N PRO A 152 47.60 3.43 -30.20
CA PRO A 152 48.07 2.04 -30.13
C PRO A 152 47.42 1.15 -29.05
N HIS A 153 47.61 -0.16 -29.27
CA HIS A 153 47.55 -1.33 -28.39
C HIS A 153 46.21 -1.97 -27.99
N SER A 154 45.95 -3.10 -28.66
CA SER A 154 45.13 -4.23 -28.21
C SER A 154 45.81 -5.00 -27.07
N VAL A 155 45.04 -5.63 -26.17
CA VAL A 155 45.02 -7.10 -26.04
C VAL A 155 43.64 -7.52 -25.50
N ALA A 156 42.93 -8.32 -26.29
CA ALA A 156 41.88 -9.20 -25.83
C ALA A 156 42.25 -10.62 -26.28
N SER A 157 42.12 -11.61 -25.40
CA SER A 157 41.81 -12.97 -25.85
C SER A 157 41.04 -13.72 -24.77
N ALA A 158 39.93 -14.30 -25.22
CA ALA A 158 39.15 -15.29 -24.54
C ALA A 158 39.89 -16.65 -24.48
N VAL A 159 39.56 -17.47 -23.48
CA VAL A 159 39.67 -18.93 -23.57
C VAL A 159 38.45 -19.55 -22.88
N ALA A 160 37.74 -20.37 -23.65
CA ALA A 160 36.75 -21.34 -23.19
C ALA A 160 37.45 -22.65 -22.77
N ARG A 161 36.88 -23.42 -21.84
CA ARG A 161 36.81 -24.89 -21.93
C ARG A 161 35.90 -25.54 -20.87
N ASN A 162 35.30 -26.64 -21.30
CA ASN A 162 34.38 -27.54 -20.60
C ASN A 162 35.09 -28.49 -19.59
N HIS A 163 34.31 -28.88 -18.57
CA HIS A 163 34.19 -30.14 -17.77
C HIS A 163 35.21 -31.30 -17.89
N PRO A 164 35.43 -32.10 -16.81
CA PRO A 164 34.64 -33.33 -16.55
C PRO A 164 34.44 -33.74 -15.06
N GLY A 165 33.68 -34.82 -14.81
CA GLY A 165 33.21 -35.28 -13.49
C GLY A 165 33.91 -36.50 -12.85
N ALA A 166 33.46 -36.78 -11.62
CA ALA A 166 33.59 -37.91 -10.68
C ALA A 166 34.46 -39.17 -10.99
N LEU A 167 35.31 -39.59 -10.02
CA LEU A 167 35.09 -40.74 -9.08
C LEU A 167 36.29 -41.01 -8.12
N ALA A 168 35.95 -41.26 -6.84
CA ALA A 168 36.50 -42.18 -5.82
C ALA A 168 38.00 -42.19 -5.34
N ALA A 169 38.13 -42.03 -4.00
CA ALA A 169 38.93 -42.75 -2.99
C ALA A 169 40.47 -42.96 -3.11
N GLY A 170 41.19 -42.64 -2.01
CA GLY A 170 42.42 -43.37 -1.59
C GLY A 170 43.65 -42.54 -1.17
N SER A 171 43.87 -42.44 0.14
CA SER A 171 45.15 -42.46 0.92
C SER A 171 46.49 -41.85 0.43
N GLN A 172 47.08 -41.06 1.34
CA GLN A 172 48.49 -41.03 1.83
C GLN A 172 49.69 -40.63 0.94
N GLY A 173 50.50 -39.72 1.51
CA GLY A 173 51.99 -39.63 1.41
C GLY A 173 52.53 -38.83 0.21
N LYS A 174 53.19 -37.68 0.39
CA LYS A 174 54.57 -37.40 0.86
C LYS A 174 55.58 -37.27 -0.31
N ASP A 175 56.28 -36.14 -0.28
CA ASP A 175 57.66 -35.84 -0.71
C ASP A 175 58.01 -35.66 -2.22
N ASP A 176 58.49 -34.44 -2.49
CA ASP A 176 59.74 -34.04 -3.17
C ASP A 176 60.00 -34.10 -4.71
N GLU A 177 60.57 -32.95 -5.14
CA GLU A 177 61.65 -32.69 -6.11
C GLU A 177 61.46 -32.74 -7.65
N ASP A 178 61.60 -31.55 -8.24
CA ASP A 178 62.58 -31.09 -9.25
C ASP A 178 62.83 -31.79 -10.61
N VAL A 179 63.26 -30.93 -11.56
CA VAL A 179 64.07 -31.14 -12.78
C VAL A 179 63.35 -31.10 -14.15
N ALA A 180 63.37 -29.89 -14.72
CA ALA A 180 64.04 -29.45 -15.96
C ALA A 180 63.93 -30.21 -17.31
N ASP A 181 63.69 -29.38 -18.34
CA ASP A 181 64.37 -29.24 -19.64
C ASP A 181 64.06 -30.11 -20.88
N ASP A 182 64.16 -29.37 -22.00
CA ASP A 182 64.50 -29.73 -23.40
C ASP A 182 63.40 -30.21 -24.37
N ILE A 183 63.05 -29.49 -25.46
CA ILE A 183 63.77 -28.94 -26.66
C ILE A 183 63.38 -29.75 -27.93
N LEU A 184 63.20 -29.02 -29.06
CA LEU A 184 63.09 -29.38 -30.50
C LEU A 184 61.67 -29.46 -31.10
N ASP A 185 61.28 -28.52 -31.96
CA ASP A 185 61.69 -28.27 -33.37
C ASP A 185 61.16 -29.33 -34.36
N THR A 186 60.28 -28.91 -35.27
CA THR A 186 60.40 -29.09 -36.74
C THR A 186 59.16 -28.55 -37.48
N ASP A 187 59.35 -27.46 -38.21
CA ASP A 187 59.24 -27.37 -39.68
C ASP A 187 58.04 -27.97 -40.45
N ASP A 188 57.26 -27.03 -41.02
CA ASP A 188 57.27 -26.71 -42.47
C ASP A 188 56.23 -27.34 -43.43
N GLN A 189 55.75 -26.45 -44.31
CA GLN A 189 55.02 -26.63 -45.59
C GLN A 189 53.52 -27.01 -45.54
N GLY A 190 52.61 -26.38 -46.28
CA GLY A 190 52.68 -25.43 -47.38
C GLY A 190 51.50 -25.67 -48.34
N LEU A 191 51.09 -24.60 -49.06
CA LEU A 191 50.30 -24.57 -50.31
C LEU A 191 48.80 -24.15 -50.27
N LEU A 192 48.65 -22.89 -50.70
CA LEU A 192 47.56 -22.17 -51.41
C LEU A 192 47.06 -22.93 -52.69
N PRO A 193 46.03 -22.50 -53.48
CA PRO A 193 45.64 -21.09 -53.70
C PRO A 193 44.16 -20.70 -54.09
N THR A 194 43.89 -19.41 -53.88
CA THR A 194 43.17 -18.39 -54.70
C THR A 194 41.73 -18.54 -55.24
N ALA A 195 40.95 -17.48 -54.98
CA ALA A 195 39.68 -17.03 -55.59
C ALA A 195 39.84 -16.52 -57.06
N PRO A 196 38.81 -16.03 -57.81
CA PRO A 196 38.19 -14.71 -57.55
C PRO A 196 36.73 -14.39 -58.08
N LEU A 197 36.16 -13.29 -57.53
CA LEU A 197 35.39 -12.14 -58.10
C LEU A 197 34.10 -12.24 -58.97
N GLN A 198 33.08 -11.51 -58.44
CA GLN A 198 32.17 -10.49 -59.05
C GLN A 198 30.92 -10.84 -59.92
N SER A 199 29.92 -9.96 -59.75
CA SER A 199 28.49 -9.84 -60.18
C SER A 199 28.28 -9.59 -61.70
N PRO A 200 27.11 -9.15 -62.28
CA PRO A 200 25.74 -8.81 -61.78
C PRO A 200 24.51 -9.23 -62.69
N PHE A 201 23.27 -8.88 -62.27
CA PHE A 201 21.93 -8.67 -62.97
C PHE A 201 21.55 -9.37 -64.31
N PRO A 202 20.25 -9.71 -64.55
CA PRO A 202 19.40 -8.86 -65.42
C PRO A 202 17.84 -8.87 -65.20
N ILE A 203 17.19 -8.09 -66.07
CA ILE A 203 15.81 -7.57 -66.28
C ILE A 203 14.94 -8.47 -67.21
N LEU A 204 13.58 -8.31 -67.21
CA LEU A 204 12.61 -8.25 -68.38
C LEU A 204 11.13 -8.24 -67.84
N THR A 205 10.33 -7.17 -67.86
CA THR A 205 9.38 -6.57 -68.87
C THR A 205 8.24 -7.42 -69.48
N ALA A 206 6.99 -6.93 -69.38
CA ALA A 206 5.99 -6.68 -70.48
C ALA A 206 4.56 -6.40 -69.90
N GLN A 207 3.96 -5.19 -70.09
CA GLN A 207 2.85 -4.79 -71.02
C GLN A 207 1.44 -5.38 -70.70
N ALA A 208 0.28 -4.73 -70.90
CA ALA A 208 -0.17 -3.36 -71.24
C ALA A 208 -1.74 -3.33 -71.21
N CYS A 209 -2.31 -2.12 -71.32
CA CYS A 209 -3.68 -1.74 -71.73
C CYS A 209 -4.82 -1.82 -70.68
N ALA A 210 -5.85 -0.97 -70.65
CA ALA A 210 -6.15 0.40 -71.09
C ALA A 210 -7.62 0.67 -70.68
N SER A 211 -8.00 1.96 -70.61
CA SER A 211 -9.34 2.55 -70.74
C SER A 211 -10.30 2.66 -69.54
N SER A 212 -10.55 3.92 -69.16
CA SER A 212 -11.80 4.47 -68.60
C SER A 212 -12.87 4.62 -69.69
N PRO A 213 -14.17 4.72 -69.35
CA PRO A 213 -14.87 6.03 -69.32
C PRO A 213 -15.88 6.13 -68.13
N GLN A 214 -16.14 7.26 -67.47
CA GLN A 214 -16.89 8.49 -67.79
C GLN A 214 -18.41 8.34 -68.10
N SER A 215 -19.21 9.15 -67.38
CA SER A 215 -20.61 9.62 -67.63
C SER A 215 -21.73 8.57 -67.45
N SER A 216 -22.98 8.84 -67.08
CA SER A 216 -23.84 10.02 -66.85
C SER A 216 -25.11 9.53 -66.11
N SER A 217 -25.67 10.33 -65.20
CA SER A 217 -27.03 10.93 -65.23
C SER A 217 -28.28 10.02 -65.06
N ASP A 218 -29.25 10.64 -64.39
CA ASP A 218 -30.70 10.46 -64.45
C ASP A 218 -31.43 9.50 -63.49
N ALA A 219 -32.01 10.15 -62.47
CA ALA A 219 -33.46 10.30 -62.25
C ALA A 219 -34.38 9.09 -62.47
N GLY A 220 -35.05 8.71 -61.38
CA GLY A 220 -36.20 7.80 -61.41
C GLY A 220 -37.03 7.90 -60.14
N THR A 221 -37.92 8.88 -60.11
CA THR A 221 -39.08 8.96 -59.21
C THR A 221 -39.99 7.74 -59.38
N GLY A 222 -40.45 7.17 -58.27
CA GLY A 222 -41.41 6.05 -58.27
C GLY A 222 -42.22 6.01 -56.98
N VAL A 223 -43.42 6.58 -57.04
CA VAL A 223 -44.49 6.58 -56.03
C VAL A 223 -45.35 5.33 -56.17
N GLY A 224 -45.86 4.81 -55.04
CA GLY A 224 -46.96 3.82 -54.95
C GLY A 224 -46.53 2.55 -54.20
N GLY A 225 -47.23 2.01 -53.20
CA GLY A 225 -48.58 2.23 -52.69
C GLY A 225 -49.19 0.86 -52.36
N SER A 226 -49.76 0.69 -51.15
CA SER A 226 -50.70 -0.39 -50.74
C SER A 226 -50.14 -1.84 -50.69
N THR A 227 -50.55 -2.81 -49.86
CA THR A 227 -51.63 -3.03 -48.88
C THR A 227 -51.36 -4.38 -48.15
N GLN A 228 -51.91 -4.54 -46.93
CA GLN A 228 -52.38 -5.80 -46.27
C GLN A 228 -51.36 -6.94 -46.02
N ALA A 229 -51.47 -7.83 -45.03
CA ALA A 229 -52.28 -8.06 -43.83
C ALA A 229 -51.59 -9.21 -43.05
N GLY A 230 -51.83 -9.36 -41.74
CA GLY A 230 -51.37 -10.54 -40.99
C GLY A 230 -51.44 -10.44 -39.46
N GLN A 231 -52.65 -10.55 -38.92
CA GLN A 231 -52.95 -10.87 -37.52
C GLN A 231 -52.39 -12.23 -37.08
N VAL A 232 -51.99 -12.35 -35.80
CA VAL A 232 -52.37 -13.34 -34.74
C VAL A 232 -51.61 -12.84 -33.48
N GLY A 233 -52.15 -12.50 -32.30
CA GLY A 233 -53.36 -12.89 -31.60
C GLY A 233 -53.01 -13.89 -30.49
N LEU A 234 -52.93 -13.48 -29.21
CA LEU A 234 -53.49 -14.20 -28.06
C LEU A 234 -53.28 -13.44 -26.73
N GLN A 235 -54.32 -13.56 -25.92
CA GLN A 235 -54.72 -12.78 -24.76
C GLN A 235 -54.93 -13.77 -23.60
N GLY A 236 -54.73 -13.35 -22.36
CA GLY A 236 -55.04 -14.17 -21.19
C GLY A 236 -54.86 -13.39 -19.89
N ASP A 237 -56.00 -13.04 -19.29
CA ASP A 237 -56.19 -12.25 -18.07
C ASP A 237 -56.71 -13.16 -16.93
N VAL A 238 -56.98 -12.56 -15.75
CA VAL A 238 -57.57 -13.08 -14.50
C VAL A 238 -56.54 -13.61 -13.48
N GLY A 239 -56.46 -13.23 -12.21
CA GLY A 239 -57.24 -12.34 -11.33
C GLY A 239 -57.19 -12.84 -9.86
N SER A 240 -57.32 -11.90 -8.91
CA SER A 240 -57.84 -12.04 -7.51
C SER A 240 -56.92 -12.27 -6.28
N GLN A 241 -57.00 -11.27 -5.38
CA GLN A 241 -57.29 -11.29 -3.94
C GLN A 241 -56.27 -11.80 -2.90
N GLY A 242 -55.95 -10.93 -1.93
CA GLY A 242 -55.23 -11.24 -0.68
C GLY A 242 -56.17 -11.56 0.49
N PRO A 243 -55.63 -11.76 1.71
CA PRO A 243 -56.31 -11.26 2.91
C PRO A 243 -55.39 -10.77 4.05
N GLN A 244 -56.08 -10.21 5.05
CA GLN A 244 -55.69 -9.43 6.23
C GLN A 244 -55.16 -10.26 7.42
N ALA A 245 -54.71 -9.51 8.45
CA ALA A 245 -54.20 -9.86 9.78
C ALA A 245 -55.07 -10.82 10.64
N PRO A 246 -54.56 -11.22 11.82
CA PRO A 246 -55.36 -11.03 13.03
C PRO A 246 -54.61 -10.55 14.29
N VAL A 247 -55.46 -10.21 15.26
CA VAL A 247 -55.31 -9.50 16.53
C VAL A 247 -55.06 -10.45 17.73
N GLN A 248 -54.48 -9.85 18.78
CA GLN A 248 -54.32 -10.24 20.19
C GLN A 248 -55.17 -11.39 20.78
N HIS A 249 -54.53 -12.16 21.68
CA HIS A 249 -55.20 -12.73 22.85
C HIS A 249 -54.35 -12.59 24.12
N GLN A 250 -55.04 -12.17 25.17
CA GLN A 250 -54.66 -11.97 26.56
C GLN A 250 -54.94 -13.28 27.33
N LEU A 251 -54.10 -13.69 28.30
CA LEU A 251 -54.50 -14.60 29.40
C LEU A 251 -53.59 -14.45 30.63
N GLN A 252 -54.25 -14.37 31.78
CA GLN A 252 -53.75 -14.29 33.16
C GLN A 252 -53.25 -15.64 33.70
N GLY A 253 -52.41 -15.62 34.74
CA GLY A 253 -52.24 -16.76 35.67
C GLY A 253 -50.89 -16.86 36.39
N VAL A 254 -50.92 -16.75 37.71
CA VAL A 254 -49.85 -16.80 38.76
C VAL A 254 -50.08 -18.11 39.59
N PRO A 255 -49.28 -18.60 40.59
CA PRO A 255 -47.87 -18.42 41.07
C PRO A 255 -47.07 -19.75 41.28
N GLU A 256 -45.91 -19.64 41.95
CA GLU A 256 -45.10 -20.61 42.75
C GLU A 256 -43.77 -21.03 42.10
N ALA A 257 -42.63 -21.16 42.77
CA ALA A 257 -42.11 -20.79 44.08
C ALA A 257 -40.58 -21.04 44.05
N GLY A 258 -39.80 -20.34 44.90
CA GLY A 258 -38.60 -20.93 45.51
C GLY A 258 -37.20 -20.36 45.16
N GLY A 259 -36.61 -19.68 46.16
CA GLY A 259 -35.17 -19.68 46.51
C GLY A 259 -34.21 -18.92 45.59
N GLY A 260 -33.41 -17.92 46.01
CA GLY A 260 -32.85 -17.64 47.33
C GLY A 260 -31.32 -17.68 47.22
N HIS A 261 -30.67 -16.50 47.14
CA HIS A 261 -29.38 -16.11 47.72
C HIS A 261 -28.80 -14.87 47.00
N GLY A 262 -28.96 -13.70 47.63
CA GLY A 262 -28.29 -12.46 47.24
C GLY A 262 -27.24 -12.09 48.28
N SER A 263 -25.98 -12.04 47.85
CA SER A 263 -24.86 -11.44 48.60
C SER A 263 -24.80 -9.95 48.32
N SER A 264 -24.73 -9.17 49.39
CA SER A 264 -24.70 -7.71 49.44
C SER A 264 -23.31 -7.12 49.15
N HIS A 265 -23.27 -6.10 48.31
CA HIS A 265 -22.22 -5.07 48.31
C HIS A 265 -22.87 -3.68 48.44
N PRO A 266 -22.26 -2.73 49.19
CA PRO A 266 -22.91 -1.49 49.60
C PRO A 266 -22.85 -0.42 48.50
N GLY A 267 -24.01 0.14 48.16
CA GLY A 267 -24.12 1.36 47.37
C GLY A 267 -23.93 2.62 48.23
N PRO A 268 -23.57 3.76 47.62
CA PRO A 268 -23.32 5.01 48.34
C PRO A 268 -24.58 5.59 48.97
N SER A 269 -24.38 6.26 50.10
CA SER A 269 -25.36 6.74 51.07
C SER A 269 -26.30 7.84 50.54
N GLN A 270 -27.61 7.60 50.71
CA GLN A 270 -28.72 8.52 50.42
C GLN A 270 -28.67 9.89 51.16
N ALA A 271 -27.76 10.06 52.11
CA ALA A 271 -27.62 11.30 52.87
C ALA A 271 -27.11 12.49 52.03
N SER A 272 -26.37 12.23 50.94
CA SER A 272 -25.80 13.30 50.09
C SER A 272 -26.81 13.88 49.08
N GLN A 273 -27.86 13.14 48.72
CA GLN A 273 -28.92 13.64 47.82
C GLN A 273 -29.93 14.55 48.53
N GLN A 274 -30.22 14.34 49.82
CA GLN A 274 -31.14 15.21 50.57
C GLN A 274 -30.52 16.57 50.92
N GLN A 275 -29.21 16.64 51.12
CA GLN A 275 -28.54 17.90 51.43
C GLN A 275 -28.43 18.82 50.19
N GLN A 276 -28.35 18.24 48.99
CA GLN A 276 -28.33 18.99 47.73
C GLN A 276 -29.72 19.51 47.35
N GLN A 277 -30.80 18.79 47.70
CA GLN A 277 -32.17 19.27 47.51
C GLN A 277 -32.56 20.40 48.49
N GLN A 278 -32.05 20.40 49.72
CA GLN A 278 -32.29 21.50 50.66
C GLN A 278 -31.52 22.78 50.29
N GLN A 279 -30.33 22.69 49.68
CA GLN A 279 -29.63 23.88 49.19
C GLN A 279 -30.29 24.51 47.96
N GLN A 280 -30.95 23.72 47.10
CA GLN A 280 -31.70 24.28 45.96
C GLN A 280 -33.00 24.97 46.39
N GLN A 281 -33.64 24.54 47.49
CA GLN A 281 -34.85 25.20 47.99
C GLN A 281 -34.56 26.49 48.79
N GLN A 282 -33.35 26.67 49.31
CA GLN A 282 -32.96 27.92 50.00
C GLN A 282 -32.53 29.03 49.04
N GLN A 283 -32.08 28.70 47.82
CA GLN A 283 -31.74 29.71 46.81
C GLN A 283 -32.96 30.31 46.10
N SER A 284 -34.14 29.70 46.18
CA SER A 284 -35.35 30.21 45.52
C SER A 284 -36.13 31.25 46.33
N ASN A 285 -35.68 31.62 47.55
CA ASN A 285 -36.45 32.50 48.44
C ASN A 285 -35.82 33.86 48.74
N VAL A 286 -34.75 34.24 48.03
CA VAL A 286 -34.10 35.57 48.17
C VAL A 286 -33.90 36.20 46.81
N GLN A 287 -34.99 36.65 46.18
CA GLN A 287 -34.96 37.70 45.16
C GLN A 287 -36.25 38.51 45.27
N GLY A 288 -36.10 39.68 45.91
CA GLY A 288 -37.17 40.62 46.17
C GLY A 288 -37.62 41.39 44.95
N GLU A 289 -38.90 41.76 45.01
CA GLU A 289 -39.48 43.06 44.65
C GLU A 289 -38.60 43.98 43.79
N GLY A 290 -38.74 43.83 42.47
CA GLY A 290 -38.32 44.80 41.48
C GLY A 290 -39.40 44.91 40.42
N SER A 291 -40.32 45.87 40.62
CA SER A 291 -41.32 46.29 39.65
C SER A 291 -40.66 46.62 38.30
N ASN A 292 -40.86 45.79 37.29
CA ASN A 292 -40.74 46.17 35.89
C ASN A 292 -41.61 45.26 35.01
N HIS A 293 -42.36 45.88 34.11
CA HIS A 293 -43.23 45.25 33.12
C HIS A 293 -42.53 44.06 32.42
N HIS A 294 -43.02 42.85 32.68
CA HIS A 294 -42.68 41.66 31.91
C HIS A 294 -43.91 41.23 31.11
N GLU A 295 -43.84 41.49 29.81
CA GLU A 295 -44.75 40.93 28.81
C GLU A 295 -44.77 39.40 28.97
N HIS A 296 -45.95 38.83 29.17
CA HIS A 296 -46.15 37.39 29.08
C HIS A 296 -45.67 36.91 27.71
N PRO A 297 -44.71 35.95 27.63
CA PRO A 297 -44.32 35.40 26.35
C PRO A 297 -45.56 34.77 25.70
N PRO A 298 -45.80 34.98 24.39
CA PRO A 298 -47.02 34.51 23.73
C PRO A 298 -47.13 33.00 23.91
N ALA A 299 -48.33 32.50 24.24
CA ALA A 299 -48.59 31.08 24.54
C ALA A 299 -47.99 30.07 23.53
N LYS A 300 -47.78 30.51 22.28
CA LYS A 300 -47.10 29.75 21.22
C LYS A 300 -45.62 29.44 21.51
N ALA A 301 -44.93 30.23 22.31
CA ALA A 301 -43.54 30.02 22.69
C ALA A 301 -43.38 28.91 23.75
N VAL A 302 -44.36 28.76 24.64
CA VAL A 302 -44.40 27.69 25.65
C VAL A 302 -44.65 26.34 24.95
N ASP A 303 -45.56 26.32 23.99
CA ASP A 303 -45.88 25.12 23.20
C ASP A 303 -44.68 24.66 22.34
N ARG A 304 -43.96 25.61 21.71
CA ARG A 304 -42.71 25.31 20.98
C ARG A 304 -41.64 24.68 21.87
N ARG A 305 -41.48 25.14 23.12
CA ARG A 305 -40.52 24.56 24.08
C ARG A 305 -40.94 23.17 24.57
N ALA A 306 -42.24 22.90 24.70
CA ALA A 306 -42.72 21.56 25.01
C ALA A 306 -42.42 20.59 23.85
N ARG A 307 -42.71 21.00 22.62
CA ARG A 307 -42.45 20.20 21.41
C ARG A 307 -40.97 19.94 21.15
N LEU A 308 -40.09 20.94 21.40
CA LEU A 308 -38.64 20.74 21.31
C LEU A 308 -38.11 19.75 22.35
N ARG A 309 -38.67 19.74 23.56
CA ARG A 309 -38.33 18.73 24.59
C ARG A 309 -38.78 17.34 24.19
N GLU A 310 -39.99 17.22 23.64
CA GLU A 310 -40.52 15.94 23.13
C GLU A 310 -39.66 15.41 21.97
N LEU A 311 -39.30 16.26 21.00
CA LEU A 311 -38.36 15.90 19.93
C LEU A 311 -36.99 15.49 20.47
N GLY A 312 -36.49 16.17 21.50
CA GLY A 312 -35.25 15.79 22.18
C GLY A 312 -35.30 14.36 22.74
N VAL A 313 -36.37 14.02 23.46
CA VAL A 313 -36.57 12.66 23.99
C VAL A 313 -36.65 11.62 22.88
N LEU A 314 -37.33 11.92 21.76
CA LEU A 314 -37.40 11.01 20.62
C LEU A 314 -36.05 10.80 19.94
N ILE A 315 -35.24 11.86 19.80
CA ILE A 315 -33.88 11.78 19.25
C ILE A 315 -32.99 10.94 20.17
N ASP A 316 -33.06 11.16 21.48
CA ASP A 316 -32.28 10.41 22.47
C ASP A 316 -32.63 8.92 22.45
N GLU A 317 -33.93 8.58 22.33
CA GLU A 317 -34.38 7.19 22.22
C GLU A 317 -33.89 6.54 20.91
N GLN A 318 -34.00 7.23 19.77
CA GLN A 318 -33.48 6.71 18.50
C GLN A 318 -31.96 6.51 18.54
N TYR A 319 -31.24 7.45 19.12
CA TYR A 319 -29.79 7.35 19.30
C TYR A 319 -29.42 6.15 20.21
N PHE A 320 -30.19 5.92 21.27
CA PHE A 320 -30.02 4.75 22.14
C PHE A 320 -30.23 3.43 21.38
N GLN A 321 -31.27 3.33 20.55
CA GLN A 321 -31.52 2.14 19.74
C GLN A 321 -30.41 1.90 18.69
N LEU A 322 -29.94 2.96 18.02
CA LEU A 322 -28.81 2.87 17.07
C LEU A 322 -27.52 2.41 17.76
N ARG A 323 -27.22 2.95 18.95
CA ARG A 323 -26.07 2.52 19.74
C ARG A 323 -26.16 1.04 20.11
N LYS A 324 -27.33 0.57 20.54
CA LYS A 324 -27.56 -0.85 20.86
C LYS A 324 -27.39 -1.74 19.62
N ALA A 325 -27.92 -1.34 18.47
CA ALA A 325 -27.75 -2.07 17.21
C ALA A 325 -26.28 -2.16 16.79
N ARG A 326 -25.54 -1.05 16.89
CA ARG A 326 -24.10 -1.00 16.64
C ARG A 326 -23.32 -1.92 17.57
N ASP A 327 -23.63 -1.91 18.86
CA ASP A 327 -22.96 -2.76 19.85
C ASP A 327 -23.24 -4.26 19.56
N MET A 328 -24.47 -4.62 19.15
CA MET A 328 -24.79 -5.97 18.70
C MET A 328 -24.01 -6.35 17.44
N LEU A 329 -23.93 -5.47 16.44
CA LEU A 329 -23.20 -5.72 15.22
C LEU A 329 -21.69 -5.89 15.49
N SER A 330 -21.13 -5.09 16.39
CA SER A 330 -19.76 -5.22 16.86
C SER A 330 -19.51 -6.59 17.50
N MET A 331 -20.44 -7.09 18.32
CA MET A 331 -20.35 -8.46 18.86
C MET A 331 -20.37 -9.53 17.76
N PHE A 332 -21.23 -9.40 16.74
CA PHE A 332 -21.25 -10.34 15.61
C PHE A 332 -19.97 -10.30 14.80
N VAL A 333 -19.43 -9.12 14.52
CA VAL A 333 -18.15 -8.94 13.83
C VAL A 333 -17.01 -9.58 14.61
N ASN A 334 -16.90 -9.31 15.92
CA ASN A 334 -15.88 -9.91 16.78
C ASN A 334 -16.02 -11.44 16.84
N ARG A 335 -17.26 -11.95 16.90
CA ARG A 335 -17.51 -13.39 16.88
C ARG A 335 -17.16 -14.02 15.53
N ALA A 336 -17.44 -13.35 14.41
CA ALA A 336 -17.08 -13.81 13.08
C ALA A 336 -15.56 -13.89 12.91
N ASN A 337 -14.84 -12.84 13.35
CA ASN A 337 -13.37 -12.79 13.31
C ASN A 337 -12.75 -13.87 14.21
N GLY A 338 -13.27 -14.05 15.43
CA GLY A 338 -12.77 -15.06 16.38
C GLY A 338 -13.12 -16.51 15.98
N GLY A 339 -14.09 -16.73 15.09
CA GLY A 339 -14.60 -18.07 14.76
C GLY A 339 -13.54 -19.01 14.20
N TRP A 340 -12.59 -18.50 13.40
CA TRP A 340 -11.46 -19.32 12.93
C TRP A 340 -10.54 -19.70 14.09
N THR A 341 -10.21 -18.73 14.96
CA THR A 341 -9.30 -18.93 16.09
C THR A 341 -9.87 -19.90 17.11
N GLU A 342 -11.16 -19.82 17.39
CA GLU A 342 -11.88 -20.75 18.29
C GLU A 342 -11.94 -22.18 17.75
N ALA A 343 -11.95 -22.36 16.43
CA ALA A 343 -11.98 -23.68 15.80
C ALA A 343 -10.62 -24.40 15.88
N GLN A 344 -9.54 -23.67 16.16
CA GLN A 344 -8.21 -24.25 16.28
C GLN A 344 -7.89 -24.71 17.70
N LYS A 345 -6.91 -25.61 17.79
CA LYS A 345 -6.27 -25.98 19.06
C LYS A 345 -4.94 -25.25 19.16
N TRP A 346 -4.71 -24.62 20.30
CA TRP A 346 -3.55 -23.77 20.51
C TRP A 346 -2.61 -24.34 21.56
N GLU A 347 -1.33 -24.14 21.35
CA GLU A 347 -0.25 -24.46 22.26
C GLU A 347 0.65 -23.23 22.46
N PRO A 348 1.41 -23.14 23.57
CA PRO A 348 2.44 -22.11 23.71
C PRO A 348 3.40 -22.18 22.52
N PRO A 349 3.80 -21.02 21.95
CA PRO A 349 4.67 -21.00 20.79
C PRO A 349 6.08 -21.48 21.13
N ASP A 350 6.66 -22.24 20.21
CA ASP A 350 8.10 -22.53 20.21
C ASP A 350 8.86 -21.27 19.75
N VAL A 351 9.44 -20.55 20.71
CA VAL A 351 10.18 -19.30 20.50
C VAL A 351 11.64 -19.55 20.86
N ALA A 352 12.54 -19.34 19.90
CA ALA A 352 13.98 -19.32 20.19
C ALA A 352 14.27 -18.10 21.08
N SER A 353 14.67 -18.33 22.33
CA SER A 353 14.89 -17.23 23.28
C SER A 353 16.10 -16.39 22.88
N SER A 354 16.10 -15.12 23.26
CA SER A 354 17.21 -14.19 23.02
C SER A 354 18.50 -14.68 23.68
N GLY A 355 18.39 -15.39 24.81
CA GLY A 355 19.50 -16.07 25.46
C GLY A 355 20.05 -17.24 24.66
N ASP A 356 19.18 -18.05 24.04
CA ASP A 356 19.58 -19.15 23.16
C ASP A 356 20.27 -18.62 21.89
N VAL A 357 19.73 -17.56 21.30
CA VAL A 357 20.37 -16.89 20.15
C VAL A 357 21.75 -16.35 20.56
N LEU A 358 21.86 -15.71 21.73
CA LEU A 358 23.14 -15.17 22.22
C LEU A 358 24.16 -16.28 22.53
N THR A 359 23.74 -17.39 23.13
CA THR A 359 24.64 -18.54 23.35
C THR A 359 25.02 -19.19 22.03
N TRP A 360 24.10 -19.30 21.08
CA TRP A 360 24.36 -19.76 19.72
C TRP A 360 25.36 -18.86 18.97
N THR A 361 25.35 -17.53 19.20
CA THR A 361 26.34 -16.62 18.61
C THR A 361 27.79 -16.91 19.05
N LYS A 362 27.99 -17.73 20.08
CA LYS A 362 29.32 -18.17 20.54
C LYS A 362 29.79 -19.47 19.88
N THR A 363 28.96 -20.10 19.03
CA THR A 363 29.27 -21.37 18.36
C THR A 363 29.95 -21.14 17.01
N ASP A 364 30.66 -22.16 16.52
CA ASP A 364 31.29 -22.11 15.18
C ASP A 364 30.25 -21.99 14.05
N GLN A 365 29.03 -22.51 14.27
CA GLN A 365 27.94 -22.38 13.30
C GLN A 365 27.58 -20.93 13.07
N PHE A 366 27.57 -20.09 14.11
CA PHE A 366 27.29 -18.68 13.95
C PHE A 366 28.29 -18.00 13.01
N ALA A 367 29.58 -18.31 13.12
CA ALA A 367 30.58 -17.73 12.22
C ALA A 367 30.28 -18.05 10.74
N ILE A 368 29.83 -19.28 10.46
CA ILE A 368 29.45 -19.73 9.11
C ILE A 368 28.23 -18.94 8.61
N TYR A 369 27.13 -18.93 9.37
CA TYR A 369 25.90 -18.26 8.94
C TYR A 369 25.99 -16.73 8.97
N LYS A 370 26.85 -16.17 9.84
CA LYS A 370 27.20 -14.74 9.83
C LYS A 370 27.91 -14.37 8.53
N ALA A 371 28.92 -15.15 8.14
CA ALA A 371 29.61 -14.96 6.86
C ALA A 371 28.65 -15.11 5.68
N ASP A 372 27.73 -16.08 5.75
CA ASP A 372 26.71 -16.28 4.72
C ASP A 372 25.71 -15.10 4.63
N ALA A 373 25.25 -14.58 5.77
CA ALA A 373 24.38 -13.41 5.81
C ALA A 373 25.05 -12.18 5.19
N ILE A 374 26.31 -11.89 5.53
CA ILE A 374 27.08 -10.80 4.91
C ILE A 374 27.25 -11.03 3.42
N ARG A 375 27.54 -12.28 3.00
CA ARG A 375 27.66 -12.65 1.59
C ARG A 375 26.35 -12.40 0.85
N GLN A 376 25.20 -12.79 1.41
CA GLN A 376 23.89 -12.57 0.82
C GLN A 376 23.57 -11.08 0.69
N LEU A 377 23.90 -10.25 1.69
CA LEU A 377 23.77 -8.79 1.62
C LEU A 377 24.63 -8.19 0.49
N ARG A 378 25.91 -8.57 0.39
CA ARG A 378 26.82 -8.11 -0.70
C ARG A 378 26.36 -8.49 -2.09
N LEU A 379 25.64 -9.60 -2.20
CA LEU A 379 25.12 -10.11 -3.46
C LEU A 379 23.72 -9.56 -3.78
N GLY A 380 23.13 -8.71 -2.94
CA GLY A 380 21.77 -8.20 -3.13
C GLY A 380 20.69 -9.28 -2.99
N GLN A 381 20.97 -10.39 -2.29
CA GLN A 381 20.04 -11.52 -2.16
C GLN A 381 18.95 -11.30 -1.10
N ILE A 382 18.99 -10.17 -0.39
CA ILE A 382 18.02 -9.80 0.64
C ILE A 382 17.42 -8.46 0.23
N ALA A 383 16.10 -8.43 0.07
CA ALA A 383 15.34 -7.21 -0.13
C ALA A 383 14.72 -6.74 1.18
N VAL A 384 14.51 -5.43 1.34
CA VAL A 384 13.82 -4.83 2.49
C VAL A 384 12.46 -4.32 2.06
N GLN A 385 11.42 -4.65 2.82
CA GLN A 385 10.05 -4.20 2.59
C GLN A 385 9.57 -3.36 3.77
N LEU A 386 9.22 -2.11 3.52
CA LEU A 386 8.72 -1.16 4.51
C LEU A 386 7.24 -0.88 4.26
N MET A 387 6.41 -1.20 5.25
CA MET A 387 4.98 -0.97 5.23
C MET A 387 4.68 0.42 5.79
N VAL A 388 4.60 1.40 4.91
CA VAL A 388 4.51 2.83 5.25
C VAL A 388 3.06 3.29 5.35
N GLY A 389 2.20 2.87 4.41
CA GLY A 389 0.86 3.39 4.25
C GLY A 389 -0.12 3.12 5.39
N GLU A 390 0.20 2.26 6.34
CA GLU A 390 -0.77 1.84 7.35
C GLU A 390 -0.52 2.43 8.74
N ASP A 391 0.60 3.13 8.90
CA ASP A 391 1.07 3.57 10.20
C ASP A 391 0.87 5.09 10.34
N ALA A 392 -0.03 5.45 11.25
CA ALA A 392 -0.33 6.83 11.59
C ALA A 392 -0.52 6.95 13.10
N LEU A 393 -0.24 8.13 13.65
CA LEU A 393 -0.33 8.42 15.07
C LEU A 393 -1.45 9.41 15.35
N SER A 394 -2.28 9.10 16.35
CA SER A 394 -3.28 10.05 16.85
C SER A 394 -2.59 11.10 17.71
N VAL A 395 -2.44 12.30 17.16
CA VAL A 395 -1.82 13.45 17.83
C VAL A 395 -2.92 14.38 18.35
N PRO A 396 -2.85 14.89 19.59
CA PRO A 396 -3.79 15.92 20.03
C PRO A 396 -3.57 17.18 19.19
N GLN A 397 -4.64 17.71 18.59
CA GLN A 397 -4.60 18.93 17.81
C GLN A 397 -4.20 20.07 18.76
N SER A 398 -2.94 20.47 18.66
CA SER A 398 -2.47 21.73 19.21
C SER A 398 -3.44 22.81 18.74
N GLN A 399 -4.15 23.45 19.67
CA GLN A 399 -4.81 24.72 19.37
C GLN A 399 -3.68 25.68 19.06
N SER A 400 -3.26 25.69 17.79
CA SER A 400 -2.17 26.51 17.28
C SER A 400 -2.35 27.89 17.89
N ALA A 401 -1.44 28.25 18.80
CA ALA A 401 -1.43 29.55 19.45
C ALA A 401 -1.49 30.56 18.31
N GLY A 402 -2.63 31.24 18.17
CA GLY A 402 -2.90 32.15 17.06
C GLY A 402 -1.82 33.23 17.03
N LEU A 403 -0.79 33.00 16.24
CA LEU A 403 0.27 33.96 16.00
C LEU A 403 -0.28 34.98 15.01
N HIS A 404 -0.46 36.20 15.52
CA HIS A 404 -0.67 37.46 14.80
C HIS A 404 -1.93 37.61 13.92
N ILE A 405 -3.07 37.82 14.58
CA ILE A 405 -4.06 38.77 14.05
C ILE A 405 -3.55 40.19 14.38
N PRO A 406 -3.42 41.11 13.41
CA PRO A 406 -2.99 42.48 13.65
C PRO A 406 -3.97 43.20 14.61
N PRO A 407 -3.48 44.11 15.48
CA PRO A 407 -4.29 44.72 16.54
C PRO A 407 -5.31 45.68 15.93
N GLY A 408 -6.53 45.22 15.69
CA GLY A 408 -7.50 45.98 14.90
C GLY A 408 -8.96 45.99 15.36
N HIS A 409 -9.48 44.98 16.06
CA HIS A 409 -10.88 44.99 16.50
C HIS A 409 -11.10 44.26 17.84
N LYS A 410 -11.22 45.02 18.93
CA LYS A 410 -11.66 44.53 20.23
C LYS A 410 -13.17 44.28 20.20
N ARG A 411 -13.60 43.03 19.95
CA ARG A 411 -14.93 42.57 20.40
C ARG A 411 -14.77 41.91 21.76
N ALA A 412 -15.50 42.40 22.74
CA ALA A 412 -15.49 41.87 24.10
C ALA A 412 -15.95 40.39 24.08
N PRO A 413 -15.21 39.46 24.73
CA PRO A 413 -15.63 38.08 24.87
C PRO A 413 -16.88 38.01 25.74
N VAL A 414 -17.91 37.32 25.26
CA VAL A 414 -19.14 37.04 26.02
C VAL A 414 -18.80 36.02 27.11
N PRO A 415 -18.93 36.35 28.40
CA PRO A 415 -18.76 35.37 29.48
C PRO A 415 -20.05 34.56 29.62
N ASN A 416 -19.93 33.25 29.85
CA ASN A 416 -20.99 32.31 30.30
C ASN A 416 -21.54 31.26 29.30
N SER A 417 -20.69 30.56 28.55
CA SER A 417 -21.04 29.24 27.99
C SER A 417 -20.07 28.16 28.47
N PRO A 418 -20.44 27.31 29.46
CA PRO A 418 -19.65 26.17 29.89
C PRO A 418 -19.81 25.02 28.88
N THR A 419 -19.17 25.14 27.73
CA THR A 419 -19.01 24.05 26.77
C THR A 419 -17.57 23.55 26.86
N SER A 420 -17.37 22.42 27.54
CA SER A 420 -16.11 21.70 27.58
C SER A 420 -15.85 21.09 26.20
N SER A 421 -15.25 21.85 25.29
CA SER A 421 -14.76 21.32 24.02
C SER A 421 -13.59 20.39 24.32
N GLN A 422 -13.80 19.08 24.16
CA GLN A 422 -12.71 18.13 24.24
C GLN A 422 -11.71 18.42 23.10
N PRO A 423 -10.39 18.34 23.36
CA PRO A 423 -9.38 18.56 22.34
C PRO A 423 -9.56 17.56 21.21
N GLN A 424 -9.63 18.07 19.98
CA GLN A 424 -9.71 17.22 18.79
C GLN A 424 -8.36 16.51 18.60
N SER A 425 -8.35 15.25 18.18
CA SER A 425 -7.13 14.57 17.72
C SER A 425 -7.09 14.54 16.19
N VAL A 426 -5.89 14.63 15.61
CA VAL A 426 -5.65 14.45 14.17
C VAL A 426 -4.79 13.21 13.99
N MET A 427 -5.09 12.40 12.98
CA MET A 427 -4.22 11.30 12.57
C MET A 427 -3.07 11.88 11.75
N GLN A 428 -1.87 11.87 12.31
CA GLN A 428 -0.65 12.31 11.67
C GLN A 428 0.02 11.11 11.00
N ASP A 429 0.43 11.25 9.73
CA ASP A 429 1.27 10.24 9.09
C ASP A 429 2.60 10.12 9.83
N LEU A 430 3.03 8.91 10.17
CA LEU A 430 4.30 8.74 10.84
C LEU A 430 5.49 8.88 9.91
N TRP A 431 5.38 8.45 8.65
CA TRP A 431 6.54 8.29 7.80
C TRP A 431 7.04 9.61 7.24
N THR A 432 6.16 10.46 6.71
CA THR A 432 6.58 11.75 6.15
C THR A 432 6.73 12.87 7.17
N SER A 433 6.28 12.65 8.42
CA SER A 433 6.43 13.65 9.47
C SER A 433 7.85 13.75 10.00
N ASP A 434 8.29 14.97 10.33
CA ASP A 434 9.46 15.20 11.16
C ASP A 434 9.17 14.73 12.60
N PRO A 435 9.94 13.76 13.14
CA PRO A 435 9.70 13.24 14.47
C PRO A 435 9.97 14.28 15.58
N TRP A 436 10.84 15.26 15.36
CA TRP A 436 11.06 16.36 16.31
C TRP A 436 9.88 17.32 16.35
N GLU A 437 9.30 17.63 15.19
CA GLU A 437 8.08 18.44 15.13
C GLU A 437 6.93 17.73 15.84
N LEU A 438 6.79 16.42 15.61
CA LEU A 438 5.76 15.60 16.24
C LEU A 438 5.93 15.55 17.78
N ILE A 439 7.16 15.46 18.28
CA ILE A 439 7.47 15.55 19.71
C ILE A 439 7.11 16.94 20.25
N ASP A 440 7.49 18.01 19.56
CA ASP A 440 7.21 19.39 19.97
C ASP A 440 5.68 19.65 20.02
N GLN A 441 4.91 19.10 19.09
CA GLN A 441 3.44 19.17 19.07
C GLN A 441 2.82 18.41 20.26
N CYS A 442 3.31 17.22 20.59
CA CYS A 442 2.75 16.38 21.65
C CYS A 442 3.28 16.72 23.07
N ARG A 443 4.50 17.25 23.15
CA ARG A 443 5.30 17.46 24.37
C ARG A 443 6.08 18.78 24.29
N PRO A 444 5.41 19.95 24.20
CA PRO A 444 6.08 21.24 24.03
C PRO A 444 7.04 21.62 25.18
N THR A 445 6.90 20.99 26.34
CA THR A 445 7.77 21.20 27.51
C THR A 445 9.11 20.45 27.43
N VAL A 446 9.27 19.49 26.52
CA VAL A 446 10.45 18.59 26.43
C VAL A 446 11.45 19.11 25.39
N ARG A 447 11.55 20.43 25.21
CA ARG A 447 12.55 21.04 24.32
C ARG A 447 13.96 20.90 24.90
N THR A 448 14.67 19.86 24.50
CA THR A 448 16.11 19.69 24.72
C THR A 448 16.90 20.60 23.79
N ALA A 449 17.73 21.50 24.33
CA ALA A 449 18.54 22.48 23.59
C ALA A 449 19.77 21.88 22.86
N ILE A 450 19.74 20.60 22.50
CA ILE A 450 20.87 19.87 21.92
C ILE A 450 20.76 19.93 20.38
N HIS A 451 21.86 19.68 19.67
CA HIS A 451 21.92 19.51 18.21
C HIS A 451 20.83 18.55 17.71
N ARG A 452 19.70 19.10 17.26
CA ARG A 452 18.60 18.38 16.63
C ARG A 452 18.78 18.47 15.12
N LEU A 453 18.64 17.34 14.46
CA LEU A 453 18.56 17.30 13.01
C LEU A 453 17.09 17.46 12.58
N GLU A 454 16.62 18.70 12.48
CA GLU A 454 15.25 19.02 12.07
C GLU A 454 15.12 19.00 10.54
N GLY A 455 13.91 18.78 10.04
CA GLY A 455 13.57 18.79 8.61
C GLY A 455 13.76 17.47 7.86
N LEU A 456 14.22 16.41 8.54
CA LEU A 456 14.28 15.06 7.98
C LEU A 456 13.13 14.21 8.52
N SER A 457 12.34 13.60 7.62
CA SER A 457 11.19 12.80 8.04
C SER A 457 11.62 11.55 8.81
N LEU A 458 10.69 10.93 9.53
CA LEU A 458 10.94 9.63 10.16
C LEU A 458 11.35 8.57 9.12
N GLY A 459 10.75 8.62 7.94
CA GLY A 459 11.06 7.76 6.80
C GLY A 459 12.47 7.97 6.28
N GLY A 460 12.86 9.23 6.03
CA GLY A 460 14.20 9.60 5.62
C GLY A 460 15.25 9.14 6.64
N ARG A 461 14.98 9.32 7.94
CA ARG A 461 15.84 8.82 9.03
C ARG A 461 15.98 7.31 9.02
N ALA A 462 14.88 6.57 8.83
CA ALA A 462 14.89 5.12 8.76
C ALA A 462 15.67 4.61 7.54
N VAL A 463 15.52 5.24 6.38
CA VAL A 463 16.24 4.86 5.15
C VAL A 463 17.73 5.18 5.27
N ALA A 464 18.10 6.37 5.75
CA ALA A 464 19.49 6.74 5.99
C ALA A 464 20.17 5.79 6.99
N GLN A 465 19.49 5.45 8.09
CA GLN A 465 20.02 4.50 9.07
C GLN A 465 20.19 3.10 8.47
N MET A 466 19.23 2.64 7.67
CA MET A 466 19.31 1.36 6.96
C MET A 466 20.52 1.32 6.02
N VAL A 467 20.75 2.38 5.23
CA VAL A 467 21.89 2.50 4.32
C VAL A 467 23.20 2.46 5.10
N LEU A 468 23.32 3.25 6.17
CA LEU A 468 24.51 3.30 7.01
C LEU A 468 24.84 1.93 7.64
N SER A 469 23.81 1.24 8.17
CA SER A 469 23.96 -0.11 8.71
C SER A 469 24.43 -1.09 7.64
N LEU A 470 23.87 -1.04 6.44
CA LEU A 470 24.28 -1.92 5.34
C LEU A 470 25.70 -1.62 4.85
N GLN A 471 26.06 -0.35 4.68
CA GLN A 471 27.39 0.07 4.27
C GLN A 471 28.44 -0.40 5.28
N THR A 472 28.14 -0.28 6.58
CA THR A 472 29.02 -0.76 7.66
C THR A 472 29.20 -2.28 7.63
N LEU A 473 28.14 -3.04 7.35
CA LEU A 473 28.17 -4.51 7.38
C LEU A 473 28.74 -5.14 6.11
N ALA A 474 28.38 -4.61 4.95
CA ALA A 474 28.57 -5.25 3.65
C ALA A 474 29.33 -4.38 2.63
N GLY A 475 29.53 -3.08 2.89
CA GLY A 475 30.19 -2.12 2.01
C GLY A 475 29.21 -1.39 1.08
N GLU A 476 29.71 -0.35 0.41
CA GLU A 476 28.92 0.53 -0.47
C GLU A 476 28.31 -0.21 -1.67
N GLU A 477 29.02 -1.18 -2.23
CA GLU A 477 28.51 -2.02 -3.33
C GLU A 477 27.26 -2.82 -2.94
N ALA A 478 27.09 -3.15 -1.66
CA ALA A 478 25.87 -3.80 -1.18
C ALA A 478 24.68 -2.83 -1.19
N VAL A 479 24.91 -1.54 -0.87
CA VAL A 479 23.88 -0.49 -0.90
C VAL A 479 23.32 -0.32 -2.31
N LYS A 480 24.20 -0.28 -3.33
CA LYS A 480 23.81 -0.18 -4.75
C LYS A 480 22.99 -1.38 -5.24
N ARG A 481 23.08 -2.52 -4.57
CA ARG A 481 22.36 -3.77 -4.92
C ARG A 481 21.15 -4.05 -4.03
N LEU A 482 20.88 -3.20 -3.03
CA LEU A 482 19.78 -3.42 -2.11
C LEU A 482 18.46 -3.07 -2.79
N HIS A 483 17.57 -4.06 -2.88
CA HIS A 483 16.18 -3.81 -3.26
C HIS A 483 15.38 -3.33 -2.04
N VAL A 484 14.71 -2.18 -2.19
CA VAL A 484 13.86 -1.59 -1.17
C VAL A 484 12.44 -1.45 -1.71
N LEU A 485 11.47 -2.05 -1.02
CA LEU A 485 10.06 -2.02 -1.37
C LEU A 485 9.34 -1.09 -0.39
N LEU A 486 8.75 -0.01 -0.90
CA LEU A 486 8.01 0.96 -0.09
C LEU A 486 6.53 0.85 -0.41
N HIS A 487 5.73 0.43 0.57
CA HIS A 487 4.26 0.42 0.45
C HIS A 487 3.71 1.76 0.92
N VAL A 488 3.46 2.68 0.00
CA VAL A 488 3.00 4.04 0.27
C VAL A 488 1.55 4.21 -0.16
N ASN A 489 0.78 5.04 0.54
CA ASN A 489 -0.54 5.40 0.05
C ASN A 489 -0.51 6.50 -1.02
N GLU A 490 -1.61 6.63 -1.75
CA GLU A 490 -1.87 7.74 -2.70
C GLU A 490 -1.58 9.14 -2.09
N ASP A 491 -1.87 9.33 -0.80
CA ASP A 491 -1.67 10.64 -0.13
C ASP A 491 -0.20 10.91 0.26
N GLN A 492 0.62 9.86 0.42
CA GLN A 492 2.01 9.97 0.88
C GLN A 492 3.00 9.91 -0.28
N GLU A 493 2.57 9.36 -1.41
CA GLU A 493 3.39 9.08 -2.57
C GLU A 493 4.25 10.28 -2.98
N GLU A 494 3.62 11.43 -3.24
CA GLU A 494 4.31 12.64 -3.72
C GLU A 494 5.40 13.11 -2.75
N GLU A 495 5.12 13.11 -1.45
CA GLU A 495 6.05 13.55 -0.41
C GLU A 495 7.21 12.56 -0.22
N VAL A 496 6.92 11.25 -0.19
CA VAL A 496 7.95 10.21 -0.09
C VAL A 496 8.87 10.22 -1.31
N VAL A 497 8.30 10.37 -2.51
CA VAL A 497 9.05 10.46 -3.77
C VAL A 497 9.92 11.72 -3.80
N ALA A 498 9.35 12.86 -3.41
CA ALA A 498 10.07 14.12 -3.36
C ALA A 498 11.24 14.05 -2.38
N GLU A 499 11.04 13.48 -1.18
CA GLU A 499 12.10 13.32 -0.19
C GLU A 499 13.20 12.36 -0.68
N LEU A 500 12.84 11.19 -1.22
CA LEU A 500 13.81 10.25 -1.79
C LEU A 500 14.63 10.91 -2.90
N HIS A 501 13.98 11.65 -3.81
CA HIS A 501 14.68 12.35 -4.88
C HIS A 501 15.57 13.49 -4.35
N GLN A 502 15.06 14.29 -3.41
CA GLN A 502 15.78 15.40 -2.76
C GLN A 502 17.07 14.92 -2.09
N HIS A 503 17.03 13.75 -1.45
CA HIS A 503 18.18 13.16 -0.75
C HIS A 503 18.95 12.14 -1.61
N LYS A 504 18.86 12.23 -2.94
CA LYS A 504 19.58 11.36 -3.90
C LYS A 504 19.44 9.87 -3.56
N TRP A 505 18.22 9.47 -3.20
CA TRP A 505 17.85 8.10 -2.85
C TRP A 505 18.62 7.54 -1.66
N PHE A 506 19.21 8.42 -0.84
CA PHE A 506 20.09 8.06 0.25
C PHE A 506 21.27 7.16 -0.19
N GLY A 507 21.71 7.27 -1.45
CA GLY A 507 22.75 6.43 -2.04
C GLY A 507 22.28 5.06 -2.57
N LEU A 508 20.97 4.75 -2.48
CA LEU A 508 20.38 3.59 -3.13
C LEU A 508 20.26 3.82 -4.64
N SER A 509 20.32 2.74 -5.42
CA SER A 509 20.02 2.82 -6.85
C SER A 509 18.51 3.03 -7.05
N PRO A 510 18.06 4.05 -7.80
CA PRO A 510 16.63 4.34 -8.01
C PRO A 510 15.85 3.16 -8.62
N GLU A 511 16.51 2.40 -9.49
CA GLU A 511 15.99 1.17 -10.11
C GLU A 511 15.72 0.04 -9.11
N HIS A 512 16.34 0.08 -7.93
CA HIS A 512 16.15 -0.90 -6.87
C HIS A 512 15.18 -0.42 -5.78
N VAL A 513 14.67 0.81 -5.89
CA VAL A 513 13.61 1.33 -5.01
C VAL A 513 12.27 1.17 -5.69
N LEU A 514 11.51 0.18 -5.24
CA LEU A 514 10.21 -0.20 -5.77
C LEU A 514 9.11 0.42 -4.91
N ILE A 515 8.29 1.29 -5.50
CA ILE A 515 7.14 1.89 -4.83
C ILE A 515 5.90 1.09 -5.18
N VAL A 516 5.20 0.61 -4.16
CA VAL A 516 3.96 -0.15 -4.28
C VAL A 516 2.83 0.68 -3.69
N MET A 517 1.99 1.22 -4.57
CA MET A 517 0.87 2.07 -4.17
C MET A 517 -0.23 1.28 -3.45
N THR A 518 -0.45 1.54 -2.17
CA THR A 518 -1.59 1.05 -1.41
C THR A 518 -2.76 2.03 -1.54
N GLN A 519 -3.77 1.65 -2.33
CA GLN A 519 -4.97 2.46 -2.46
C GLN A 519 -5.69 2.59 -1.11
N ARG A 520 -5.94 3.83 -0.68
CA ARG A 520 -6.89 4.12 0.39
C ARG A 520 -8.28 3.98 -0.20
N ARG A 521 -9.09 3.02 0.29
CA ARG A 521 -10.45 2.86 -0.23
C ARG A 521 -11.51 3.51 0.66
N PRO A 522 -12.58 4.04 0.03
CA PRO A 522 -13.91 4.09 0.62
C PRO A 522 -14.49 2.65 0.59
N SER A 523 -14.02 1.75 1.46
CA SER A 523 -14.49 0.36 1.50
C SER A 523 -15.45 0.09 2.65
N SER A 524 -16.23 1.08 3.06
CA SER A 524 -17.44 0.80 3.81
C SER A 524 -18.41 0.08 2.87
N LEU A 525 -18.86 -1.11 3.26
CA LEU A 525 -20.07 -1.67 2.70
C LEU A 525 -21.24 -1.23 3.59
N ARG A 526 -22.19 -0.51 3.01
CA ARG A 526 -23.46 -0.19 3.66
C ARG A 526 -24.41 -1.34 3.41
N PHE A 527 -25.01 -1.87 4.47
CA PHE A 527 -26.07 -2.86 4.32
C PHE A 527 -27.32 -2.15 3.77
N ASN A 528 -27.72 -2.48 2.54
CA ASN A 528 -29.01 -2.08 2.02
C ASN A 528 -30.06 -3.07 2.53
N ALA A 529 -30.93 -2.59 3.42
CA ALA A 529 -32.01 -3.39 3.99
C ALA A 529 -33.06 -3.81 2.95
N GLU A 530 -33.27 -3.02 1.89
CA GLU A 530 -34.24 -3.33 0.83
C GLU A 530 -33.77 -4.50 -0.04
N ASP A 531 -32.48 -4.50 -0.40
CA ASP A 531 -31.88 -5.53 -1.25
C ASP A 531 -31.32 -6.73 -0.44
N LEU A 532 -31.32 -6.63 0.90
CA LEU A 532 -30.61 -7.54 1.81
C LEU A 532 -29.15 -7.78 1.38
N ALA A 533 -28.51 -6.74 0.85
CA ALA A 533 -27.20 -6.82 0.24
C ALA A 533 -26.27 -5.73 0.78
N PHE A 534 -24.99 -6.06 0.91
CA PHE A 534 -23.94 -5.10 1.21
C PHE A 534 -23.55 -4.37 -0.07
N LEU A 535 -23.88 -3.07 -0.15
CA LEU A 535 -23.53 -2.22 -1.28
C LEU A 535 -22.31 -1.36 -0.93
N PRO A 536 -21.44 -1.06 -1.91
CA PRO A 536 -20.38 -0.06 -1.71
C PRO A 536 -20.99 1.26 -1.23
N ASP A 537 -20.45 1.82 -0.17
CA ASP A 537 -20.83 3.13 0.38
C ASP A 537 -20.26 4.25 -0.51
N VAL A 538 -20.70 4.26 -1.77
CA VAL A 538 -20.41 5.32 -2.72
C VAL A 538 -21.66 6.19 -2.73
N GLU A 539 -21.71 7.19 -1.84
CA GLU A 539 -22.76 8.22 -1.87
C GLU A 539 -22.83 8.80 -3.30
N PRO A 540 -23.92 8.54 -4.05
CA PRO A 540 -24.03 8.95 -5.45
C PRO A 540 -24.13 10.48 -5.51
N GLY A 541 -22.99 11.14 -5.74
CA GLY A 541 -22.85 12.60 -5.77
C GLY A 541 -21.66 13.15 -5.01
N SER A 542 -21.01 12.34 -4.16
CA SER A 542 -19.93 12.78 -3.26
C SER A 542 -18.53 12.43 -3.77
N THR A 543 -18.26 12.67 -5.06
CA THR A 543 -16.88 12.57 -5.60
C THR A 543 -15.95 13.65 -5.07
N ALA A 544 -16.47 14.64 -4.35
CA ALA A 544 -15.70 15.73 -3.74
C ALA A 544 -15.43 15.55 -2.23
N ALA A 545 -16.18 14.71 -1.49
CA ALA A 545 -15.93 14.55 -0.05
C ALA A 545 -14.69 13.72 0.29
N TRP A 546 -14.13 12.97 -0.68
CA TRP A 546 -12.87 12.26 -0.48
C TRP A 546 -11.69 13.21 -0.26
N ALA A 547 -11.78 14.46 -0.70
CA ALA A 547 -10.70 15.45 -0.63
C ALA A 547 -10.86 16.48 0.50
N ALA A 548 -12.06 16.65 1.07
CA ALA A 548 -12.36 17.72 2.03
C ALA A 548 -12.54 17.24 3.48
N ASP A 549 -12.81 15.96 3.73
CA ASP A 549 -13.04 15.42 5.09
C ASP A 549 -11.79 14.76 5.71
N SER A 550 -10.61 14.88 5.09
CA SER A 550 -9.35 14.31 5.60
C SER A 550 -8.60 15.20 6.60
N VAL A 551 -9.12 16.38 6.95
CA VAL A 551 -8.48 17.29 7.93
C VAL A 551 -9.48 17.68 9.02
N GLY A 552 -9.37 17.04 10.18
CA GLY A 552 -10.07 17.45 11.41
C GLY A 552 -11.03 16.41 11.93
N ALA A 553 -10.48 15.35 12.56
CA ALA A 553 -11.29 14.20 12.91
C ALA A 553 -10.72 13.37 14.11
N SER A 554 -11.26 13.69 15.28
CA SER A 554 -10.91 13.33 16.66
C SER A 554 -11.44 12.00 17.19
N THR A 555 -10.66 11.37 18.07
CA THR A 555 -10.94 10.13 18.84
C THR A 555 -11.75 10.35 20.13
N THR A 556 -12.58 11.39 20.21
CA THR A 556 -13.71 11.30 21.14
C THR A 556 -14.67 10.24 20.58
N SER A 557 -15.62 9.74 21.38
CA SER A 557 -16.51 8.62 21.05
C SER A 557 -17.41 8.82 19.83
N ASP A 558 -17.10 9.79 18.98
CA ASP A 558 -17.77 10.12 17.75
C ASP A 558 -17.17 9.33 16.58
N PRO A 559 -17.81 8.24 16.13
CA PRO A 559 -17.31 7.38 15.06
C PRO A 559 -17.23 8.09 13.70
N HIS A 560 -17.67 9.36 13.60
CA HIS A 560 -17.70 10.14 12.37
C HIS A 560 -16.32 10.53 11.81
N GLN A 561 -15.26 10.38 12.60
CA GLN A 561 -14.01 11.10 12.40
C GLN A 561 -12.75 10.21 12.27
N GLN A 562 -12.80 9.04 11.63
CA GLN A 562 -11.58 8.30 11.28
C GLN A 562 -11.30 8.44 9.79
N GLY A 563 -10.06 8.79 9.46
CA GLY A 563 -9.60 8.96 8.08
C GLY A 563 -9.73 7.66 7.25
N PRO A 564 -9.62 7.78 5.92
CA PRO A 564 -9.68 6.63 5.01
C PRO A 564 -8.65 5.56 5.40
N ARG A 565 -9.11 4.31 5.48
CA ARG A 565 -8.28 3.16 5.88
C ARG A 565 -7.76 2.40 4.66
N THR A 566 -6.63 1.74 4.84
CA THR A 566 -6.05 0.80 3.87
C THR A 566 -6.70 -0.58 3.98
N PHE A 567 -6.44 -1.45 2.99
CA PHE A 567 -6.90 -2.84 2.99
C PHE A 567 -6.16 -3.77 3.97
N GLY A 568 -5.22 -3.25 4.73
CA GLY A 568 -4.36 -4.04 5.59
C GLY A 568 -3.08 -4.52 4.90
N THR A 569 -2.12 -4.90 5.73
CA THR A 569 -0.83 -5.47 5.32
C THR A 569 -0.97 -6.67 4.40
N GLY A 570 -2.03 -7.46 4.53
CA GLY A 570 -2.25 -8.63 3.69
C GLY A 570 -2.53 -8.24 2.25
N HIS A 571 -3.23 -7.13 2.03
CA HIS A 571 -3.40 -6.58 0.69
C HIS A 571 -2.08 -6.05 0.13
N ALA A 572 -1.29 -5.33 0.93
CA ALA A 572 0.04 -4.90 0.53
C ALA A 572 0.91 -6.10 0.10
N MET A 573 0.85 -7.21 0.83
CA MET A 573 1.52 -8.46 0.44
C MET A 573 0.98 -9.06 -0.87
N MET A 574 -0.34 -9.05 -1.09
CA MET A 574 -0.93 -9.50 -2.36
C MET A 574 -0.46 -8.71 -3.57
N GLN A 575 -0.28 -7.40 -3.41
CA GLN A 575 0.17 -6.53 -4.50
C GLN A 575 1.54 -6.92 -5.02
N LEU A 576 2.38 -7.56 -4.21
CA LEU A 576 3.68 -8.06 -4.67
C LEU A 576 3.55 -9.10 -5.80
N GLY A 577 2.45 -9.86 -5.80
CA GLY A 577 2.15 -10.86 -6.83
C GLY A 577 1.40 -10.30 -8.04
N TRP A 578 1.13 -8.99 -8.10
CA TRP A 578 0.38 -8.38 -9.19
C TRP A 578 1.31 -7.56 -10.09
N ALA A 579 1.32 -7.89 -11.39
CA ALA A 579 2.06 -7.14 -12.39
C ALA A 579 1.51 -5.71 -12.54
N GLY A 580 2.39 -4.71 -12.75
CA GLY A 580 2.02 -3.32 -12.96
C GLY A 580 1.56 -2.53 -11.72
N HIS A 581 1.57 -3.14 -10.54
CA HIS A 581 1.20 -2.47 -9.28
C HIS A 581 2.36 -1.79 -8.55
N ALA A 582 3.58 -2.01 -9.04
CA ALA A 582 4.77 -1.34 -8.56
C ALA A 582 5.38 -0.49 -9.67
N TYR A 583 6.12 0.52 -9.29
CA TYR A 583 6.89 1.34 -10.20
C TYR A 583 8.23 1.71 -9.55
N THR A 584 9.23 2.00 -10.38
CA THR A 584 10.47 2.67 -9.99
C THR A 584 10.40 4.12 -10.45
N ILE A 585 11.33 4.95 -10.00
CA ILE A 585 11.44 6.31 -10.52
C ILE A 585 12.70 6.39 -11.37
N GLY A 586 12.51 6.79 -12.61
CA GLY A 586 13.60 7.02 -13.54
C GLY A 586 14.49 8.19 -13.12
N PRO A 587 15.66 8.36 -13.74
CA PRO A 587 16.57 9.46 -13.43
C PRO A 587 15.94 10.84 -13.64
N GLU A 588 14.92 10.93 -14.49
CA GLU A 588 14.16 12.17 -14.77
C GLU A 588 13.06 12.46 -13.73
N GLY A 589 12.98 11.69 -12.64
CA GLY A 589 11.90 11.79 -11.65
C GLY A 589 10.55 11.24 -12.14
N LEU A 590 10.51 10.61 -13.32
CA LEU A 590 9.30 10.04 -13.90
C LEU A 590 9.03 8.61 -13.40
N HIS A 591 7.76 8.30 -13.16
CA HIS A 591 7.35 6.96 -12.76
C HIS A 591 7.55 5.97 -13.91
N GLN A 592 8.28 4.89 -13.66
CA GLN A 592 8.50 3.79 -14.59
C GLN A 592 7.78 2.55 -14.08
N PRO A 593 6.67 2.14 -14.70
CA PRO A 593 5.90 0.99 -14.24
C PRO A 593 6.73 -0.29 -14.32
N VAL A 594 6.67 -1.12 -13.29
CA VAL A 594 7.27 -2.46 -13.32
C VAL A 594 6.29 -3.41 -14.00
N HIS A 595 6.67 -3.92 -15.17
CA HIS A 595 5.82 -4.80 -15.97
C HIS A 595 5.64 -6.21 -15.38
N LEU A 596 6.62 -6.70 -14.63
CA LEU A 596 6.53 -7.97 -13.89
C LEU A 596 5.84 -7.76 -12.54
N SER A 597 5.36 -8.83 -11.92
CA SER A 597 5.06 -8.76 -10.49
C SER A 597 6.35 -8.52 -9.70
N VAL A 598 6.25 -7.89 -8.53
CA VAL A 598 7.42 -7.62 -7.68
C VAL A 598 8.10 -8.93 -7.28
N LEU A 599 7.34 -9.98 -7.00
CA LEU A 599 7.90 -11.31 -6.67
C LEU A 599 8.71 -11.89 -7.83
N GLU A 600 8.21 -11.81 -9.07
CA GLU A 600 8.92 -12.27 -10.27
C GLU A 600 10.16 -11.42 -10.54
N LEU A 601 10.07 -10.10 -10.39
CA LEU A 601 11.21 -9.19 -10.55
C LEU A 601 12.32 -9.56 -9.54
N LEU A 602 11.99 -9.63 -8.24
CA LEU A 602 12.96 -9.97 -7.20
C LEU A 602 13.59 -11.35 -7.45
N GLN A 603 12.79 -12.33 -7.89
CA GLN A 603 13.30 -13.66 -8.23
C GLN A 603 14.27 -13.61 -9.43
N SER A 604 13.96 -12.81 -10.46
CA SER A 604 14.85 -12.61 -11.61
C SER A 604 16.17 -11.95 -11.22
N GLN A 605 16.14 -11.07 -10.20
CA GLN A 605 17.31 -10.42 -9.60
C GLN A 605 18.03 -11.28 -8.55
N LYS A 606 17.66 -12.57 -8.44
CA LYS A 606 18.27 -13.55 -7.52
C LYS A 606 18.12 -13.20 -6.04
N VAL A 607 17.11 -12.39 -5.69
CA VAL A 607 16.71 -12.17 -4.31
C VAL A 607 16.16 -13.48 -3.74
N GLN A 608 16.57 -13.83 -2.53
CA GLN A 608 16.15 -15.04 -1.82
C GLN A 608 15.28 -14.73 -0.61
N TRP A 609 15.46 -13.57 -0.01
CA TRP A 609 14.78 -13.18 1.23
C TRP A 609 14.16 -11.80 1.12
N VAL A 610 13.01 -11.63 1.78
CA VAL A 610 12.34 -10.33 1.95
C VAL A 610 12.22 -10.06 3.44
N LEU A 611 12.90 -9.02 3.92
CA LEU A 611 12.86 -8.56 5.29
C LEU A 611 11.81 -7.46 5.42
N SER A 612 10.68 -7.77 6.05
CA SER A 612 9.54 -6.87 6.21
C SER A 612 9.55 -6.18 7.58
N ARG A 613 9.38 -4.85 7.57
CA ARG A 613 9.21 -3.98 8.74
C ARG A 613 8.01 -3.03 8.55
N ARG A 614 7.55 -2.46 9.66
CA ARG A 614 6.49 -1.43 9.74
C ARG A 614 7.12 -0.07 9.99
N ALA A 615 6.53 1.01 9.47
CA ALA A 615 7.03 2.37 9.72
C ALA A 615 6.98 2.76 11.21
N ARG A 616 6.04 2.20 11.97
CA ARG A 616 5.96 2.40 13.44
C ARG A 616 7.00 1.64 14.25
N ASP A 617 7.88 0.85 13.62
CA ASP A 617 8.94 0.09 14.30
C ASP A 617 10.11 1.00 14.65
N LEU A 618 10.27 1.29 15.95
CA LEU A 618 11.36 2.14 16.44
C LEU A 618 12.75 1.51 16.24
N GLY A 619 12.82 0.20 15.93
CA GLY A 619 14.07 -0.47 15.58
C GLY A 619 14.73 0.06 14.33
N LEU A 620 13.96 0.68 13.42
CA LEU A 620 14.46 1.32 12.22
C LEU A 620 15.45 2.46 12.51
N LEU A 621 15.37 3.07 13.69
CA LEU A 621 16.22 4.19 14.12
C LEU A 621 17.46 3.75 14.92
N THR A 622 17.59 2.46 15.22
CA THR A 622 18.74 1.95 15.97
C THR A 622 19.96 1.81 15.07
N LYS A 623 21.16 1.75 15.64
CA LYS A 623 22.41 1.58 14.87
C LYS A 623 22.48 0.27 14.08
N GLU A 624 21.91 -0.81 14.64
CA GLU A 624 21.76 -2.09 13.92
C GLU A 624 20.69 -1.97 12.82
N GLY A 625 19.74 -1.04 12.99
CA GLY A 625 18.73 -0.66 12.00
C GLY A 625 17.87 -1.86 11.60
N VAL A 626 17.74 -2.04 10.29
CA VAL A 626 17.00 -3.17 9.71
C VAL A 626 17.81 -4.48 9.78
N PHE A 627 19.14 -4.40 9.84
CA PHE A 627 20.06 -5.53 9.62
C PHE A 627 20.73 -6.03 10.91
N ASP A 628 19.95 -6.55 11.86
CA ASP A 628 20.54 -7.31 12.98
C ASP A 628 21.16 -8.62 12.44
N LEU A 629 22.48 -8.59 12.30
CA LEU A 629 23.26 -9.69 11.72
C LEU A 629 23.15 -10.98 12.54
N SER A 630 22.95 -10.89 13.86
CA SER A 630 22.79 -12.07 14.71
C SER A 630 21.46 -12.76 14.43
N GLN A 631 20.39 -11.97 14.33
CA GLN A 631 19.06 -12.45 13.97
C GLN A 631 19.01 -12.99 12.56
N LEU A 632 19.62 -12.30 11.59
CA LEU A 632 19.67 -12.75 10.19
C LEU A 632 20.46 -14.07 10.05
N ALA A 633 21.61 -14.19 10.71
CA ALA A 633 22.39 -15.43 10.72
C ALA A 633 21.60 -16.58 11.37
N HIS A 634 20.92 -16.33 12.48
CA HIS A 634 20.09 -17.33 13.15
C HIS A 634 18.90 -17.73 12.26
N ALA A 635 18.34 -16.79 11.52
CA ALA A 635 17.25 -17.06 10.61
C ALA A 635 17.66 -17.97 9.44
N LEU A 636 18.85 -17.78 8.88
CA LEU A 636 19.45 -18.69 7.91
C LEU A 636 19.71 -20.08 8.50
N TYR A 637 20.16 -20.16 9.76
CA TYR A 637 20.30 -21.42 10.47
C TYR A 637 18.95 -22.15 10.65
N LEU A 638 17.89 -21.44 11.04
CA LEU A 638 16.53 -22.01 11.16
C LEU A 638 15.96 -22.47 9.82
N ARG A 639 16.35 -21.82 8.72
CA ARG A 639 16.02 -22.29 7.36
C ARG A 639 16.59 -23.68 7.11
N ASP A 640 17.86 -23.89 7.42
CA ASP A 640 18.53 -25.15 7.12
C ASP A 640 18.12 -26.28 8.06
N GLN A 641 17.95 -25.99 9.36
CA GLN A 641 17.58 -26.99 10.36
C GLN A 641 16.09 -27.34 10.34
N ALA A 642 15.22 -26.32 10.33
CA ALA A 642 13.78 -26.49 10.50
C ALA A 642 12.97 -26.30 9.21
N ARG A 643 13.64 -26.01 8.09
CA ARG A 643 12.98 -25.66 6.82
C ARG A 643 12.00 -24.50 6.98
N ALA A 644 12.27 -23.59 7.90
CA ALA A 644 11.46 -22.40 8.13
C ALA A 644 11.38 -21.59 6.83
N THR A 645 10.21 -21.09 6.45
CA THR A 645 10.10 -20.17 5.29
C THR A 645 9.64 -18.78 5.67
N ALA A 646 9.15 -18.60 6.88
CA ALA A 646 8.86 -17.32 7.49
C ALA A 646 9.41 -17.31 8.91
N ILE A 647 10.05 -16.22 9.31
CA ILE A 647 10.61 -16.07 10.65
C ILE A 647 10.13 -14.73 11.19
N MET A 648 9.49 -14.77 12.35
CA MET A 648 8.90 -13.60 13.00
C MET A 648 9.66 -13.26 14.27
N GLU A 649 10.01 -12.00 14.44
CA GLU A 649 10.53 -11.52 15.72
C GLU A 649 9.39 -11.22 16.70
N VAL A 650 9.58 -11.66 17.93
CA VAL A 650 8.61 -11.53 19.02
C VAL A 650 9.23 -10.86 20.23
N CYS A 651 8.41 -10.24 21.07
CA CYS A 651 8.79 -9.81 22.40
C CYS A 651 7.87 -10.45 23.46
N PHE A 652 8.31 -10.49 24.72
CA PHE A 652 7.50 -11.00 25.82
C PHE A 652 6.96 -9.88 26.68
N SER A 653 5.67 -9.94 27.01
CA SER A 653 5.06 -9.02 27.97
C SER A 653 4.14 -9.75 28.93
N SER A 654 4.26 -9.45 30.22
CA SER A 654 3.32 -9.92 31.24
C SER A 654 1.98 -9.18 31.19
N SER A 655 1.92 -8.05 30.48
CA SER A 655 0.74 -7.19 30.44
C SER A 655 -0.08 -7.40 29.18
N GLN A 656 -1.34 -7.78 29.36
CA GLN A 656 -2.34 -7.80 28.28
C GLN A 656 -2.59 -6.40 27.69
N SER A 657 -2.30 -5.31 28.41
CA SER A 657 -2.41 -3.95 27.85
C SER A 657 -1.40 -3.73 26.73
N VAL A 658 -0.20 -4.29 26.86
CA VAL A 658 0.84 -4.22 25.82
C VAL A 658 0.46 -5.11 24.63
N ALA A 659 -0.10 -6.29 24.88
CA ALA A 659 -0.65 -7.15 23.81
C ALA A 659 -1.72 -6.42 22.99
N ARG A 660 -2.59 -5.63 23.65
CA ARG A 660 -3.58 -4.76 22.98
C ARG A 660 -2.93 -3.63 22.18
N GLN A 661 -1.85 -3.03 22.67
CA GLN A 661 -1.12 -1.98 21.96
C GLN A 661 -0.43 -2.52 20.69
N HIS A 662 0.16 -3.71 20.79
CA HIS A 662 0.75 -4.40 19.64
C HIS A 662 -0.34 -4.92 18.67
N ASP A 663 -1.55 -5.14 19.17
CA ASP A 663 -2.64 -5.88 18.51
C ASP A 663 -2.11 -7.19 17.92
N SER A 664 -1.37 -7.95 18.72
CA SER A 664 -0.69 -9.18 18.28
C SER A 664 -0.40 -10.09 19.47
N VAL A 665 -0.64 -11.37 19.30
CA VAL A 665 -0.30 -12.46 20.21
C VAL A 665 0.13 -13.65 19.36
N ILE A 666 1.28 -14.22 19.68
CA ILE A 666 1.81 -15.38 18.98
C ILE A 666 1.37 -16.65 19.68
N MET A 667 0.76 -17.56 18.92
CA MET A 667 0.34 -18.88 19.40
C MET A 667 0.73 -19.94 18.39
N GLN A 668 0.96 -21.18 18.84
CA GLN A 668 1.26 -22.29 17.94
C GLN A 668 0.01 -23.12 17.71
N GLN A 669 -0.31 -23.36 16.44
CA GLN A 669 -1.45 -24.21 16.09
C GLN A 669 -1.04 -25.68 16.26
N LYS A 670 -1.78 -26.42 17.08
CA LYS A 670 -1.59 -27.86 17.24
C LYS A 670 -2.10 -28.56 15.98
N SER A 671 -1.23 -29.25 15.26
CA SER A 671 -1.67 -30.02 14.09
C SER A 671 -2.68 -31.08 14.52
N SER A 672 -3.83 -31.11 13.85
CA SER A 672 -4.85 -32.15 14.02
C SER A 672 -4.49 -33.44 13.28
N ALA A 673 -3.60 -33.36 12.29
CA ALA A 673 -3.07 -34.50 11.58
C ALA A 673 -1.92 -35.08 12.40
N GLY A 674 -2.17 -36.15 13.17
CA GLY A 674 -1.17 -36.86 13.99
C GLY A 674 -0.04 -37.54 13.21
N GLY A 675 0.34 -37.03 12.05
CA GLY A 675 1.51 -37.46 11.29
C GLY A 675 2.77 -36.88 11.92
N ALA A 676 3.74 -37.73 12.24
CA ALA A 676 5.01 -37.38 12.88
C ALA A 676 5.90 -36.38 12.09
N THR A 677 5.48 -35.97 10.89
CA THR A 677 6.22 -35.02 10.05
C THR A 677 5.56 -33.64 9.95
N ASP A 678 4.44 -33.41 10.65
CA ASP A 678 3.76 -32.12 10.53
C ASP A 678 4.46 -31.08 11.41
N VAL A 679 5.19 -30.18 10.75
CA VAL A 679 5.95 -29.12 11.40
C VAL A 679 4.95 -28.11 11.94
N SER A 680 4.86 -28.00 13.27
CA SER A 680 4.03 -26.98 13.90
C SER A 680 4.43 -25.58 13.40
N SER A 681 3.44 -24.81 12.96
CA SER A 681 3.63 -23.41 12.54
C SER A 681 3.09 -22.49 13.63
N ILE A 682 3.79 -21.39 13.88
CA ILE A 682 3.24 -20.31 14.68
C ILE A 682 2.20 -19.53 13.86
N SER A 683 1.31 -18.85 14.56
CA SER A 683 0.33 -17.91 14.02
C SER A 683 0.40 -16.62 14.83
N ASP A 684 0.37 -15.49 14.14
CA ASP A 684 0.17 -14.18 14.76
C ASP A 684 -1.32 -13.87 14.74
N LEU A 685 -1.89 -13.77 15.93
CA LEU A 685 -3.31 -13.57 16.17
C LEU A 685 -3.52 -12.16 16.69
N ARG A 686 -4.48 -11.46 16.11
CA ARG A 686 -4.85 -10.13 16.59
C ARG A 686 -5.52 -10.25 17.95
N GLN A 687 -5.36 -9.23 18.77
CA GLN A 687 -5.95 -9.24 20.11
C GLN A 687 -7.50 -9.27 20.04
N SER A 688 -8.08 -8.71 18.97
CA SER A 688 -9.52 -8.79 18.70
C SER A 688 -10.03 -10.18 18.34
N ASP A 689 -9.15 -11.13 18.03
CA ASP A 689 -9.55 -12.47 17.60
C ASP A 689 -9.57 -13.43 18.80
N ILE A 690 -9.03 -12.98 19.95
CA ILE A 690 -8.83 -13.75 21.18
C ILE A 690 -9.81 -13.27 22.28
N VAL A 691 -10.91 -12.60 21.92
CA VAL A 691 -11.84 -12.03 22.92
C VAL A 691 -12.70 -13.08 23.62
N SER A 692 -12.72 -14.31 23.12
CA SER A 692 -13.56 -15.36 23.69
C SER A 692 -13.04 -15.83 25.04
N LYS A 693 -13.94 -16.15 25.96
CA LYS A 693 -13.58 -16.62 27.30
C LYS A 693 -12.68 -17.85 27.26
N ASN A 694 -12.92 -18.75 26.30
CA ASN A 694 -12.11 -19.94 26.10
C ASN A 694 -10.69 -19.58 25.69
N LEU A 695 -10.53 -18.74 24.67
CA LEU A 695 -9.21 -18.31 24.19
C LEU A 695 -8.46 -17.50 25.25
N MET A 696 -9.13 -16.62 25.99
CA MET A 696 -8.52 -15.92 27.13
C MET A 696 -8.05 -16.89 28.22
N SER A 697 -8.81 -17.96 28.51
CA SER A 697 -8.38 -18.97 29.48
C SER A 697 -7.18 -19.79 29.01
N ILE A 698 -7.11 -20.08 27.70
CA ILE A 698 -5.96 -20.74 27.07
C ILE A 698 -4.74 -19.81 27.13
N LEU A 699 -4.94 -18.53 26.83
CA LEU A 699 -3.91 -17.50 26.87
C LEU A 699 -3.33 -17.33 28.28
N ASP A 700 -4.18 -17.24 29.29
CA ASP A 700 -3.76 -17.05 30.68
C ASP A 700 -3.16 -18.31 31.31
N GLY A 701 -3.67 -19.50 30.95
CA GLY A 701 -3.30 -20.77 31.61
C GLY A 701 -2.31 -21.66 30.86
N GLN A 702 -2.25 -21.59 29.52
CA GLN A 702 -1.53 -22.58 28.70
C GLN A 702 -0.50 -21.96 27.75
N CYS A 703 -0.72 -20.74 27.26
CA CYS A 703 0.12 -20.16 26.21
C CYS A 703 1.24 -19.22 26.71
N ARG A 704 1.43 -19.12 28.03
CA ARG A 704 2.63 -18.49 28.59
C ARG A 704 3.82 -19.42 28.34
N VAL A 705 4.84 -18.94 27.64
CA VAL A 705 6.02 -19.75 27.32
C VAL A 705 6.73 -20.12 28.63
N PRO A 706 6.98 -21.41 28.92
CA PRO A 706 7.64 -21.83 30.15
C PRO A 706 8.97 -21.11 30.36
N GLY A 707 9.19 -20.52 31.54
CA GLY A 707 10.40 -19.75 31.85
C GLY A 707 10.39 -18.29 31.35
N SER A 708 9.50 -17.93 30.43
CA SER A 708 9.26 -16.53 30.05
C SER A 708 8.30 -15.87 31.06
N LYS A 709 8.45 -14.56 31.26
CA LYS A 709 7.58 -13.81 32.19
C LYS A 709 6.23 -13.40 31.59
N GLY A 710 5.87 -13.85 30.37
CA GLY A 710 4.70 -13.28 29.70
C GLY A 710 4.21 -13.97 28.42
N LEU A 711 3.35 -13.24 27.72
CA LEU A 711 2.81 -13.58 26.41
C LEU A 711 3.81 -13.18 25.33
N ALA A 712 3.99 -14.03 24.32
CA ALA A 712 4.75 -13.69 23.12
C ALA A 712 3.88 -12.78 22.23
N LEU A 713 4.41 -11.61 21.87
CA LEU A 713 3.76 -10.61 21.03
C LEU A 713 4.58 -10.41 19.76
N GLY A 714 3.93 -10.35 18.61
CA GLY A 714 4.59 -10.05 17.34
C GLY A 714 5.01 -8.58 17.27
N LEU A 715 6.19 -8.35 16.70
CA LEU A 715 6.69 -7.00 16.44
C LEU A 715 6.34 -6.48 15.03
N GLY A 716 5.64 -7.27 14.21
CA GLY A 716 5.44 -6.96 12.79
C GLY A 716 6.73 -7.03 11.96
N ARG A 717 7.71 -7.77 12.49
CA ARG A 717 9.06 -7.96 11.99
C ARG A 717 9.19 -9.36 11.41
N CYS A 718 9.24 -9.47 10.09
CA CYS A 718 9.21 -10.77 9.42
C CYS A 718 10.35 -10.91 8.42
N LEU A 719 10.92 -12.10 8.32
CA LEU A 719 11.82 -12.49 7.24
C LEU A 719 11.17 -13.63 6.44
N TYR A 720 10.91 -13.40 5.16
CA TYR A 720 10.26 -14.35 4.27
C TYR A 720 11.24 -14.92 3.25
N TYR A 721 11.23 -16.24 3.08
CA TYR A 721 11.95 -16.90 2.00
C TYR A 721 11.15 -16.76 0.70
N LEU A 722 11.67 -15.97 -0.25
CA LEU A 722 10.95 -15.51 -1.44
C LEU A 722 10.36 -16.66 -2.30
N PRO A 723 11.07 -17.77 -2.57
CA PRO A 723 10.50 -18.87 -3.35
C PRO A 723 9.28 -19.52 -2.69
N ALA A 724 9.29 -19.66 -1.36
CA ALA A 724 8.16 -20.21 -0.62
C ALA A 724 7.02 -19.20 -0.46
N LEU A 725 7.35 -17.91 -0.31
CA LEU A 725 6.38 -16.83 -0.32
C LEU A 725 5.61 -16.82 -1.64
N THR A 726 6.30 -16.86 -2.77
CA THR A 726 5.69 -16.90 -4.12
C THR A 726 4.73 -18.08 -4.26
N GLY A 727 5.14 -19.28 -3.83
CA GLY A 727 4.27 -20.45 -3.82
C GLY A 727 3.05 -20.32 -2.90
N THR A 728 3.19 -19.64 -1.77
CA THR A 728 2.09 -19.39 -0.81
C THR A 728 1.10 -18.36 -1.36
N MET A 729 1.60 -17.29 -2.00
CA MET A 729 0.82 -16.20 -2.58
C MET A 729 -0.02 -16.59 -3.80
N THR A 730 0.19 -17.78 -4.38
CA THR A 730 -0.65 -18.31 -5.48
C THR A 730 -2.11 -18.55 -5.06
N SER A 731 -2.40 -18.65 -3.76
CA SER A 731 -3.74 -18.89 -3.23
C SER A 731 -4.24 -17.70 -2.41
N LEU A 732 -5.36 -17.11 -2.81
CA LEU A 732 -6.04 -16.08 -2.03
C LEU A 732 -6.60 -16.61 -0.70
N ALA A 733 -6.79 -17.93 -0.58
CA ALA A 733 -7.30 -18.56 0.64
C ALA A 733 -6.31 -18.48 1.82
N VAL A 734 -5.09 -17.98 1.59
CA VAL A 734 -4.14 -17.71 2.66
C VAL A 734 -4.63 -16.56 3.55
N PHE A 735 -5.26 -15.55 2.96
CA PHE A 735 -5.75 -14.39 3.70
C PHE A 735 -7.14 -14.64 4.27
N ARG A 736 -7.29 -14.36 5.57
CA ARG A 736 -8.55 -14.45 6.29
C ARG A 736 -9.19 -13.05 6.28
N PRO A 737 -10.34 -12.86 5.61
CA PRO A 737 -11.00 -11.57 5.60
C PRO A 737 -11.47 -11.22 7.02
N ARG A 738 -10.89 -10.17 7.59
CA ARG A 738 -11.29 -9.62 8.89
C ARG A 738 -12.36 -8.56 8.68
N LEU A 739 -13.47 -8.71 9.36
CA LEU A 739 -14.54 -7.73 9.36
C LEU A 739 -14.19 -6.62 10.36
N GLN A 740 -14.32 -5.37 9.95
CA GLN A 740 -14.22 -4.22 10.82
C GLN A 740 -15.53 -3.45 10.75
N LEU A 741 -16.11 -3.17 11.92
CA LEU A 741 -17.28 -2.29 11.99
C LEU A 741 -16.79 -0.85 12.12
N HIS A 742 -17.13 -0.02 11.13
CA HIS A 742 -16.83 1.40 11.13
C HIS A 742 -18.10 2.19 10.85
N LYS A 743 -18.51 3.04 11.81
CA LYS A 743 -19.82 3.72 11.79
C LYS A 743 -20.95 2.67 11.67
N GLU A 744 -21.72 2.73 10.60
CA GLU A 744 -22.80 1.80 10.24
C GLU A 744 -22.38 0.82 9.13
N CYS A 745 -21.10 0.85 8.74
CA CYS A 745 -20.60 0.11 7.61
C CYS A 745 -19.63 -0.98 8.05
N ILE A 746 -19.67 -2.11 7.36
CA ILE A 746 -18.71 -3.19 7.56
C ILE A 746 -17.66 -3.07 6.48
N SER A 747 -16.39 -3.00 6.87
CA SER A 747 -15.27 -3.08 5.95
C SER A 747 -14.55 -4.42 6.12
N VAL A 748 -13.86 -4.83 5.05
CA VAL A 748 -13.01 -6.02 5.05
C VAL A 748 -11.56 -5.57 5.05
N ASN A 749 -10.77 -6.15 5.93
CA ASN A 749 -9.33 -5.92 6.07
C ASN A 749 -8.60 -7.27 5.96
N LEU A 750 -7.44 -7.29 5.31
CA LEU A 750 -6.61 -8.47 5.08
C LEU A 750 -5.28 -8.30 5.80
N ASP A 751 -4.82 -9.32 6.51
CA ASP A 751 -3.62 -9.22 7.33
C ASP A 751 -2.45 -10.07 6.80
N ALA A 752 -1.25 -9.51 6.77
CA ALA A 752 -0.04 -10.26 6.46
C ALA A 752 0.28 -11.31 7.53
N ALA A 753 -0.21 -11.14 8.76
CA ALA A 753 -0.16 -12.17 9.80
C ALA A 753 -0.83 -13.49 9.38
N ASP A 754 -1.72 -13.47 8.40
CA ASP A 754 -2.33 -14.67 7.85
C ASP A 754 -1.33 -15.53 7.06
N LEU A 755 -0.34 -14.89 6.44
CA LEU A 755 0.71 -15.59 5.68
C LEU A 755 1.49 -16.54 6.56
N ILE A 756 1.89 -16.08 7.75
CA ILE A 756 2.66 -16.90 8.68
C ILE A 756 1.81 -18.00 9.33
N SER A 757 0.50 -17.77 9.44
CA SER A 757 -0.45 -18.76 9.98
C SER A 757 -0.70 -19.91 9.00
N HIS A 758 -0.29 -19.77 7.74
CA HIS A 758 -0.48 -20.80 6.73
C HIS A 758 0.53 -21.95 6.91
N GLY A 759 0.07 -23.20 6.89
CA GLY A 759 0.93 -24.36 7.15
C GLY A 759 2.13 -24.50 6.19
N LYS A 760 2.04 -23.97 4.95
CA LYS A 760 3.19 -23.95 4.02
C LYS A 760 4.27 -22.93 4.40
N ALA A 761 3.94 -21.90 5.18
CA ALA A 761 4.89 -20.88 5.61
C ALA A 761 5.88 -21.41 6.66
N ARG A 762 5.54 -22.50 7.37
CA ARG A 762 6.40 -23.13 8.39
C ARG A 762 7.05 -22.07 9.29
N ALA A 763 6.19 -21.21 9.83
CA ALA A 763 6.65 -20.01 10.50
C ALA A 763 7.31 -20.36 11.83
N ARG A 764 8.41 -19.68 12.16
CA ARG A 764 9.13 -19.78 13.44
C ARG A 764 9.22 -18.43 14.13
N ALA A 765 9.22 -18.44 15.45
CA ALA A 765 9.36 -17.25 16.27
C ALA A 765 10.76 -17.18 16.85
N VAL A 766 11.34 -15.98 16.84
CA VAL A 766 12.61 -15.69 17.52
C VAL A 766 12.41 -14.48 18.41
N GLU A 767 12.87 -14.55 19.65
CA GLU A 767 12.81 -13.40 20.55
C GLU A 767 13.75 -12.30 20.04
N ALA A 768 13.24 -11.07 19.92
CA ALA A 768 14.03 -9.92 19.52
C ALA A 768 15.10 -9.61 20.57
N ARG A 769 16.33 -9.33 20.13
CA ARG A 769 17.45 -8.98 21.02
C ARG A 769 17.25 -7.62 21.69
N SER A 770 16.65 -6.70 20.95
CA SER A 770 16.24 -5.38 21.43
C SER A 770 14.76 -5.19 21.13
N SER A 771 14.02 -4.69 22.12
CA SER A 771 12.62 -4.28 21.96
C SER A 771 12.56 -2.74 21.95
N PRO A 772 12.99 -2.07 20.86
CA PRO A 772 12.97 -0.60 20.78
C PRO A 772 11.54 -0.03 20.85
N GLY A 773 10.52 -0.90 20.88
CA GLY A 773 9.12 -0.53 21.04
C GLY A 773 8.43 -0.26 19.71
N LEU A 774 7.13 -0.06 19.76
CA LEU A 774 6.32 0.36 18.61
C LEU A 774 5.72 1.74 18.90
N LEU A 775 5.71 2.60 17.90
CA LEU A 775 5.07 3.91 17.96
C LEU A 775 3.56 3.79 17.75
N THR A 776 2.85 3.30 18.77
CA THR A 776 1.40 3.03 18.69
C THR A 776 0.53 4.12 19.30
N ALA A 777 1.09 4.94 20.19
CA ALA A 777 0.37 5.99 20.91
C ALA A 777 1.31 7.16 21.22
N HIS A 778 0.74 8.33 21.53
CA HIS A 778 1.51 9.52 21.91
C HIS A 778 2.42 9.28 23.14
N SER A 779 2.07 8.33 24.03
CA SER A 779 2.93 7.93 25.14
C SER A 779 4.20 7.20 24.70
N SER A 780 4.19 6.58 23.52
CA SER A 780 5.36 5.90 22.95
C SER A 780 6.43 6.88 22.45
N LEU A 781 6.12 8.19 22.36
CA LEU A 781 7.09 9.22 21.98
C LEU A 781 8.22 9.37 23.00
N ASP A 782 7.97 8.99 24.26
CA ASP A 782 9.00 8.99 25.30
C ASP A 782 10.11 7.96 24.99
N ALA A 783 9.79 6.88 24.26
CA ALA A 783 10.76 5.90 23.77
C ALA A 783 11.44 6.32 22.47
N LEU A 784 10.79 7.16 21.66
CA LEU A 784 11.36 7.71 20.42
C LEU A 784 12.48 8.72 20.72
N LEU A 785 12.30 9.57 21.73
CA LEU A 785 13.25 10.63 22.09
C LEU A 785 14.71 10.17 22.24
N PRO A 786 15.05 9.15 23.07
CA PRO A 786 16.44 8.71 23.21
C PRO A 786 17.02 8.12 21.92
N LEU A 787 16.18 7.55 21.04
CA LEU A 787 16.62 7.00 19.75
C LEU A 787 17.00 8.11 18.78
N LEU A 788 16.17 9.16 18.68
CA LEU A 788 16.49 10.35 17.87
C LEU A 788 17.75 11.04 18.38
N GLN A 789 17.90 11.18 19.70
CA GLN A 789 19.12 11.73 20.29
C GLN A 789 20.33 10.86 19.94
N ALA A 790 20.25 9.54 20.11
CA ALA A 790 21.36 8.66 19.79
C ALA A 790 21.75 8.75 18.30
N GLN A 791 20.76 8.85 17.41
CA GLN A 791 20.96 8.99 15.97
C GLN A 791 21.58 10.35 15.61
N ASP A 792 21.07 11.46 16.16
CA ASP A 792 21.58 12.81 15.92
C ASP A 792 23.00 13.03 16.48
N HIS A 793 23.41 12.25 17.50
CA HIS A 793 24.78 12.26 18.03
C HIS A 793 25.73 11.29 17.31
N ASP A 794 25.24 10.39 16.45
CA ASP A 794 26.12 9.53 15.66
C ASP A 794 26.71 10.34 14.52
N ALA A 795 27.99 10.70 14.63
CA ALA A 795 28.71 11.47 13.63
C ALA A 795 28.59 10.86 12.22
N THR A 796 28.58 9.53 12.10
CA THR A 796 28.48 8.87 10.79
C THR A 796 27.11 9.02 10.16
N PHE A 797 26.05 9.07 10.97
CA PHE A 797 24.70 9.37 10.50
C PHE A 797 24.56 10.84 10.12
N HIS A 798 25.09 11.73 10.95
CA HIS A 798 25.08 13.17 10.70
C HIS A 798 25.85 13.53 9.41
N ASP A 799 27.05 12.99 9.22
CA ASP A 799 27.87 13.20 8.02
C ASP A 799 27.14 12.69 6.76
N LEU A 800 26.51 11.52 6.83
CA LEU A 800 25.71 10.96 5.73
C LEU A 800 24.55 11.90 5.35
N VAL A 801 23.80 12.42 6.33
CA VAL A 801 22.67 13.32 6.05
C VAL A 801 23.15 14.69 5.56
N MET A 802 24.21 15.26 6.15
CA MET A 802 24.73 16.56 5.73
C MET A 802 25.30 16.53 4.32
N ASP A 803 26.03 15.47 3.94
CA ASP A 803 26.56 15.29 2.58
C ASP A 803 25.42 15.28 1.53
N MET A 804 24.27 14.71 1.90
CA MET A 804 23.07 14.70 1.06
C MET A 804 22.38 16.07 0.97
N VAL A 805 22.41 16.87 2.05
CA VAL A 805 21.75 18.19 2.12
C VAL A 805 22.59 19.30 1.48
N GLU A 806 23.92 19.26 1.59
CA GLU A 806 24.81 20.34 1.14
C GLU A 806 25.10 20.32 -0.38
N HIS A 807 24.84 19.20 -1.07
CA HIS A 807 25.17 19.02 -2.49
C HIS A 807 24.01 18.76 -3.48
N PRO A 808 22.82 19.40 -3.38
CA PRO A 808 21.73 19.13 -4.31
C PRO A 808 21.96 19.74 -5.71
N GLU A 809 22.62 20.89 -5.83
CA GLU A 809 22.59 21.69 -7.07
C GLU A 809 23.73 21.43 -8.08
N GLN A 810 24.91 21.00 -7.64
CA GLN A 810 26.08 20.88 -8.53
C GLN A 810 26.05 19.65 -9.46
N GLU A 811 25.38 18.56 -9.06
CA GLU A 811 25.33 17.33 -9.85
C GLU A 811 24.14 17.24 -10.80
N ALA A 812 23.00 17.86 -10.48
CA ALA A 812 21.84 17.90 -11.40
C ALA A 812 22.21 18.51 -12.76
N THR A 813 23.11 19.49 -12.76
CA THR A 813 23.63 20.13 -13.97
C THR A 813 24.60 19.22 -14.77
N SER A 814 25.23 18.25 -14.10
CA SER A 814 26.20 17.32 -14.69
C SER A 814 25.54 16.04 -15.21
N GLN A 815 24.53 15.50 -14.51
CA GLN A 815 23.76 14.34 -14.95
C GLN A 815 22.82 14.65 -16.12
N ALA A 816 22.23 15.85 -16.17
CA ALA A 816 21.44 16.31 -17.32
C ALA A 816 22.25 16.36 -18.64
N ARG A 817 23.59 16.37 -18.58
CA ARG A 817 24.47 16.33 -19.76
C ARG A 817 24.88 14.92 -20.19
N MET A 818 24.74 13.89 -19.35
CA MET A 818 25.17 12.52 -19.67
C MET A 818 24.04 11.59 -20.14
N VAL A 819 22.77 11.90 -19.86
CA VAL A 819 21.62 11.04 -20.21
C VAL A 819 21.21 11.14 -21.69
N THR A 820 21.76 12.08 -22.46
CA THR A 820 21.40 12.28 -23.89
C THR A 820 21.89 11.17 -24.84
N HIS A 821 22.59 10.14 -24.37
CA HIS A 821 23.15 9.08 -25.22
C HIS A 821 22.48 7.70 -25.13
N GLN A 822 21.41 7.52 -24.34
CA GLN A 822 20.70 6.23 -24.22
C GLN A 822 19.18 6.28 -24.46
N ASP A 823 18.65 7.36 -25.02
CA ASP A 823 17.34 7.34 -25.69
C ASP A 823 17.46 6.53 -27.00
N LEU A 824 17.42 5.21 -26.87
CA LEU A 824 17.16 4.30 -27.98
C LEU A 824 15.74 4.55 -28.51
N ALA A 825 15.61 5.57 -29.37
CA ALA A 825 14.55 5.83 -30.34
C ALA A 825 13.12 5.33 -29.98
N GLN A 826 12.68 5.46 -28.73
CA GLN A 826 11.30 5.14 -28.40
C GLN A 826 10.40 6.16 -29.12
N PRO A 827 9.37 5.70 -29.85
CA PRO A 827 8.55 6.63 -30.63
C PRO A 827 7.82 7.59 -29.69
N PRO A 828 7.86 8.91 -29.95
CA PRO A 828 7.36 9.93 -29.03
C PRO A 828 5.93 9.61 -28.59
N GLY A 829 5.69 9.77 -27.28
CA GLY A 829 4.39 9.53 -26.66
C GLY A 829 3.32 10.46 -27.19
N THR A 830 2.08 9.97 -27.23
CA THR A 830 0.94 10.73 -27.73
C THR A 830 0.40 11.63 -26.62
N PRO A 831 0.29 12.96 -26.84
CA PRO A 831 -0.36 13.84 -25.88
C PRO A 831 -1.87 13.57 -25.85
N ILE A 832 -2.43 13.38 -24.66
CA ILE A 832 -3.86 13.16 -24.40
C ILE A 832 -4.39 14.40 -23.68
N ILE A 833 -5.15 15.24 -24.37
CA ILE A 833 -5.71 16.48 -23.85
C ILE A 833 -7.10 16.20 -23.29
N VAL A 834 -7.34 16.45 -22.01
CA VAL A 834 -8.64 16.27 -21.36
C VAL A 834 -9.23 17.63 -21.05
N PHE A 835 -10.34 17.98 -21.70
CA PHE A 835 -11.05 19.22 -21.40
C PHE A 835 -11.96 19.02 -20.19
N ILE A 836 -11.59 19.66 -19.10
CA ILE A 836 -12.25 19.62 -17.79
C ILE A 836 -13.24 20.75 -17.69
N ALA A 837 -14.46 20.41 -17.30
CA ALA A 837 -15.50 21.35 -16.93
C ALA A 837 -16.11 20.89 -15.60
N ARG A 838 -16.72 21.82 -14.85
CA ARG A 838 -17.39 21.52 -13.57
C ARG A 838 -18.69 20.74 -13.80
N ASN A 839 -18.58 19.46 -14.11
CA ASN A 839 -19.69 18.52 -14.31
C ASN A 839 -19.33 17.11 -13.84
N GLY A 840 -20.35 16.27 -13.57
CA GLY A 840 -20.14 14.91 -13.06
C GLY A 840 -19.46 13.94 -14.03
N VAL A 841 -19.28 14.30 -15.30
CA VAL A 841 -18.67 13.43 -16.32
C VAL A 841 -17.17 13.68 -16.45
N ALA A 842 -16.66 14.81 -15.94
CA ALA A 842 -15.24 15.15 -16.00
C ALA A 842 -14.35 14.11 -15.32
N ALA A 843 -14.75 13.60 -14.14
CA ALA A 843 -14.03 12.52 -13.47
C ALA A 843 -13.95 11.24 -14.33
N SER A 844 -15.05 10.88 -15.00
CA SER A 844 -15.06 9.74 -15.92
C SER A 844 -14.19 9.98 -17.14
N ALA A 845 -14.17 11.22 -17.67
CA ALA A 845 -13.31 11.59 -18.79
C ALA A 845 -11.83 11.49 -18.44
N VAL A 846 -11.45 11.97 -17.26
CA VAL A 846 -10.09 11.83 -16.72
C VAL A 846 -9.72 10.36 -16.56
N ASN A 847 -10.58 9.56 -15.95
CA ASN A 847 -10.31 8.13 -15.77
C ASN A 847 -10.18 7.39 -17.11
N VAL A 848 -10.97 7.75 -18.12
CA VAL A 848 -10.83 7.18 -19.47
C VAL A 848 -9.50 7.62 -20.08
N ALA A 849 -9.14 8.90 -20.01
CA ALA A 849 -7.87 9.41 -20.54
C ALA A 849 -6.67 8.73 -19.88
N ALA A 850 -6.71 8.62 -18.55
CA ALA A 850 -5.71 7.94 -17.74
C ALA A 850 -5.59 6.47 -18.16
N ASN A 851 -6.72 5.76 -18.28
CA ASN A 851 -6.72 4.37 -18.73
C ASN A 851 -6.30 4.21 -20.19
N LEU A 852 -6.42 5.23 -21.04
CA LEU A 852 -5.93 5.19 -22.42
C LEU A 852 -4.43 5.48 -22.50
N ALA A 853 -3.89 6.24 -21.56
CA ALA A 853 -2.50 6.63 -21.52
C ALA A 853 -1.58 5.42 -21.30
N ARG A 854 -0.50 5.37 -22.07
CA ARG A 854 0.60 4.42 -21.84
C ARG A 854 1.52 4.97 -20.78
N ALA A 855 1.64 4.25 -19.68
CA ALA A 855 2.51 4.58 -18.57
C ALA A 855 3.96 4.86 -19.02
N GLY A 856 4.57 5.93 -18.49
CA GLY A 856 5.91 6.40 -18.83
C GLY A 856 6.10 6.95 -20.25
N ARG A 857 5.12 6.82 -21.15
CA ARG A 857 5.23 7.21 -22.55
C ARG A 857 4.29 8.36 -22.91
N ASP A 858 2.99 8.17 -22.70
CA ASP A 858 1.99 9.17 -23.03
C ASP A 858 1.85 10.21 -21.92
N LYS A 859 1.33 11.37 -22.31
CA LYS A 859 1.22 12.54 -21.44
C LYS A 859 -0.23 13.01 -21.39
N VAL A 860 -0.81 13.03 -20.20
CA VAL A 860 -2.20 13.46 -19.97
C VAL A 860 -2.19 14.92 -19.56
N ILE A 861 -2.79 15.79 -20.38
CA ILE A 861 -2.85 17.24 -20.14
C ILE A 861 -4.28 17.59 -19.75
N LEU A 862 -4.52 17.87 -18.48
CA LEU A 862 -5.81 18.31 -17.95
C LEU A 862 -5.95 19.82 -18.14
N VAL A 863 -6.99 20.24 -18.86
CA VAL A 863 -7.13 21.64 -19.28
C VAL A 863 -8.51 22.15 -18.92
N THR A 864 -8.56 23.32 -18.29
CA THR A 864 -9.81 24.06 -18.08
C THR A 864 -9.71 25.46 -18.66
N PHE A 865 -10.81 25.95 -19.21
CA PHE A 865 -10.88 27.28 -19.81
C PHE A 865 -11.66 28.24 -18.92
N VAL A 866 -10.99 29.30 -18.50
CA VAL A 866 -11.60 30.35 -17.68
C VAL A 866 -11.83 31.62 -18.51
N PRO A 867 -12.95 32.34 -18.30
CA PRO A 867 -13.20 33.60 -19.00
C PRO A 867 -12.11 34.67 -18.79
N THR A 868 -11.65 34.82 -17.54
CA THR A 868 -10.75 35.90 -17.13
C THR A 868 -9.62 35.39 -16.22
N SER A 869 -8.53 36.16 -16.12
CA SER A 869 -7.40 35.83 -15.23
C SER A 869 -7.80 35.78 -13.75
N MET A 870 -8.84 36.51 -13.33
CA MET A 870 -9.32 36.48 -11.94
C MET A 870 -9.89 35.11 -11.53
N GLN A 871 -10.26 34.26 -12.49
CA GLN A 871 -10.81 32.92 -12.24
C GLN A 871 -9.75 31.82 -12.38
N GLN A 872 -8.47 32.19 -12.56
CA GLN A 872 -7.40 31.23 -12.75
C GLN A 872 -7.25 30.31 -11.53
N SER A 873 -7.34 30.85 -10.31
CA SER A 873 -7.27 30.08 -9.08
C SER A 873 -8.40 29.05 -8.94
N GLU A 874 -9.64 29.42 -9.32
CA GLU A 874 -10.77 28.48 -9.35
C GLU A 874 -10.55 27.37 -10.39
N GLY A 875 -9.91 27.70 -11.52
CA GLY A 875 -9.49 26.71 -12.51
C GLY A 875 -8.42 25.76 -11.98
N GLU A 876 -7.42 26.27 -11.26
CA GLU A 876 -6.34 25.48 -10.66
C GLU A 876 -6.89 24.52 -9.61
N GLU A 877 -7.80 24.99 -8.75
CA GLU A 877 -8.51 24.16 -7.77
C GLU A 877 -9.31 23.04 -8.47
N LEU A 878 -10.04 23.37 -9.54
CA LEU A 878 -10.79 22.37 -10.32
C LEU A 878 -9.87 21.30 -10.91
N LEU A 879 -8.72 21.69 -11.47
CA LEU A 879 -7.76 20.75 -12.02
C LEU A 879 -7.09 19.90 -10.94
N ALA A 880 -6.79 20.47 -9.77
CA ALA A 880 -6.18 19.75 -8.65
C ALA A 880 -7.06 18.58 -8.16
N ILE A 881 -8.39 18.75 -8.17
CA ILE A 881 -9.35 17.68 -7.85
C ILE A 881 -9.21 16.50 -8.84
N HIS A 882 -9.07 16.81 -10.13
CA HIS A 882 -9.01 15.80 -11.19
C HIS A 882 -7.61 15.21 -11.41
N ARG A 883 -6.55 15.96 -11.07
CA ARG A 883 -5.15 15.52 -11.19
C ARG A 883 -4.89 14.23 -10.42
N ARG A 884 -5.43 14.12 -9.20
CA ARG A 884 -5.33 12.90 -8.36
C ARG A 884 -5.91 11.66 -9.05
N GLY A 885 -7.01 11.80 -9.78
CA GLY A 885 -7.62 10.70 -10.52
C GLY A 885 -6.79 10.24 -11.72
N ALA A 886 -6.09 11.17 -12.38
CA ALA A 886 -5.23 10.88 -13.53
C ALA A 886 -3.90 10.23 -13.12
N PHE A 887 -3.36 10.55 -11.94
CA PHE A 887 -2.08 10.03 -11.45
C PHE A 887 -2.03 8.51 -11.31
N ARG A 888 -3.19 7.87 -11.12
CA ARG A 888 -3.30 6.42 -10.95
C ARG A 888 -2.70 5.60 -12.09
N THR A 889 -2.54 6.17 -13.28
CA THR A 889 -2.17 5.41 -14.48
C THR A 889 -0.70 5.53 -14.87
N MET A 890 0.18 5.99 -13.96
CA MET A 890 1.63 6.13 -14.19
C MET A 890 1.97 6.93 -15.46
N ALA A 891 1.02 7.73 -15.96
CA ALA A 891 1.21 8.62 -17.09
C ALA A 891 1.63 9.98 -16.58
N GLN A 892 2.44 10.72 -17.35
CA GLN A 892 2.81 12.08 -16.97
C GLN A 892 1.56 12.96 -17.01
N VAL A 893 1.14 13.52 -15.88
CA VAL A 893 -0.04 14.39 -15.80
C VAL A 893 0.39 15.86 -15.72
N GLU A 894 0.00 16.65 -16.71
CA GLU A 894 0.09 18.11 -16.68
C GLU A 894 -1.28 18.72 -16.42
N THR A 895 -1.30 19.88 -15.75
CA THR A 895 -2.50 20.68 -15.54
C THR A 895 -2.28 22.08 -16.08
N GLU A 896 -3.24 22.60 -16.87
CA GLU A 896 -3.15 23.95 -17.42
C GLU A 896 -4.49 24.68 -17.39
N VAL A 897 -4.48 25.90 -16.85
CA VAL A 897 -5.64 26.80 -16.88
C VAL A 897 -5.45 27.82 -17.98
N VAL A 898 -6.33 27.78 -18.98
CA VAL A 898 -6.25 28.67 -20.15
C VAL A 898 -7.25 29.81 -20.02
N VAL A 899 -6.75 31.04 -19.97
CA VAL A 899 -7.58 32.25 -20.00
C VAL A 899 -8.01 32.54 -21.44
N ARG A 900 -9.31 32.46 -21.71
CA ARG A 900 -9.86 32.61 -23.08
C ARG A 900 -9.67 34.00 -23.67
N GLY A 901 -9.70 35.03 -22.83
CA GLY A 901 -9.69 36.43 -23.28
C GLY A 901 -10.93 36.74 -24.13
N PRO A 902 -10.80 37.48 -25.25
CA PRO A 902 -11.92 37.83 -26.12
C PRO A 902 -12.35 36.71 -27.08
N LEU A 903 -11.60 35.61 -27.14
CA LEU A 903 -11.88 34.51 -28.06
C LEU A 903 -13.07 33.67 -27.57
N GLY A 904 -13.82 33.11 -28.51
CA GLY A 904 -14.84 32.11 -28.19
C GLY A 904 -14.20 30.85 -27.61
N LEU A 905 -14.94 30.12 -26.77
CA LEU A 905 -14.46 28.88 -26.15
C LEU A 905 -13.90 27.89 -27.17
N LEU A 906 -14.62 27.67 -28.27
CA LEU A 906 -14.20 26.72 -29.31
C LEU A 906 -12.94 27.18 -30.04
N ASP A 907 -12.77 28.49 -30.26
CA ASP A 907 -11.55 29.06 -30.86
C ASP A 907 -10.35 28.85 -29.93
N SER A 908 -10.54 29.07 -28.62
CA SER A 908 -9.50 28.83 -27.62
C SER A 908 -9.11 27.36 -27.55
N MET A 909 -10.08 26.44 -27.58
CA MET A 909 -9.84 25.00 -27.56
C MET A 909 -9.08 24.51 -28.80
N GLU A 910 -9.47 24.96 -29.99
CA GLU A 910 -8.80 24.63 -31.26
C GLU A 910 -7.35 25.12 -31.25
N ARG A 911 -7.14 26.40 -30.93
CA ARG A 911 -5.80 26.99 -30.84
C ARG A 911 -4.91 26.28 -29.83
N PHE A 912 -5.48 25.87 -28.70
CA PHE A 912 -4.75 25.12 -27.67
C PHE A 912 -4.25 23.77 -28.21
N VAL A 913 -5.12 23.04 -28.91
CA VAL A 913 -4.78 21.73 -29.50
C VAL A 913 -3.70 21.88 -30.57
N GLU A 914 -3.78 22.91 -31.42
CA GLU A 914 -2.76 23.23 -32.43
C GLU A 914 -1.41 23.56 -31.79
N GLN A 915 -1.41 24.40 -30.76
CA GLN A 915 -0.19 24.78 -30.03
C GLN A 915 0.48 23.56 -29.39
N ARG A 916 -0.30 22.69 -28.75
CA ARG A 916 0.24 21.47 -28.14
C ARG A 916 0.70 20.46 -29.18
N SER A 917 0.03 20.37 -30.33
CA SER A 917 0.49 19.53 -31.45
C SER A 917 1.83 20.02 -32.00
N ALA A 918 1.99 21.34 -32.17
CA ALA A 918 3.26 21.93 -32.61
C ALA A 918 4.40 21.69 -31.61
N ALA A 919 4.13 21.80 -30.31
CA ALA A 919 5.11 21.53 -29.25
C ALA A 919 5.60 20.07 -29.22
N HIS A 920 4.77 19.11 -29.63
CA HIS A 920 5.11 17.67 -29.64
C HIS A 920 5.49 17.17 -31.06
N GLY A 921 6.27 17.97 -31.79
CA GLY A 921 6.81 17.58 -33.09
C GLY A 921 5.76 17.34 -34.17
N GLY A 922 4.60 18.00 -34.07
CA GLY A 922 3.49 17.84 -35.01
C GLY A 922 2.67 16.55 -34.82
N GLN A 923 2.89 15.79 -33.73
CA GLN A 923 2.02 14.69 -33.40
C GLN A 923 0.61 15.19 -33.07
N ARG A 924 -0.40 14.50 -33.60
CA ARG A 924 -1.80 14.84 -33.34
C ARG A 924 -2.22 14.34 -31.97
N PRO A 925 -2.67 15.23 -31.06
CA PRO A 925 -3.13 14.81 -29.75
C PRO A 925 -4.44 14.03 -29.82
N LEU A 926 -4.67 13.18 -28.81
CA LEU A 926 -5.97 12.60 -28.53
C LEU A 926 -6.74 13.56 -27.61
N VAL A 927 -7.93 14.00 -28.03
CA VAL A 927 -8.76 14.87 -27.19
C VAL A 927 -9.81 14.04 -26.47
N VAL A 928 -9.96 14.21 -25.16
CA VAL A 928 -10.97 13.54 -24.33
C VAL A 928 -11.92 14.59 -23.75
N MET A 929 -13.23 14.39 -23.93
CA MET A 929 -14.26 15.33 -23.48
C MET A 929 -15.39 14.61 -22.77
N GLY A 930 -15.76 15.09 -21.58
CA GLY A 930 -17.02 14.70 -20.93
C GLY A 930 -18.22 15.40 -21.58
N SER A 931 -19.31 14.64 -21.82
CA SER A 931 -20.57 15.17 -22.35
C SER A 931 -21.77 14.55 -21.66
N VAL A 932 -22.59 15.39 -21.03
CA VAL A 932 -23.90 14.99 -20.47
C VAL A 932 -24.97 14.95 -21.57
N GLN A 933 -24.80 15.74 -22.64
CA GLN A 933 -25.88 16.04 -23.58
C GLN A 933 -25.94 15.10 -24.79
N ILE A 934 -24.81 14.52 -25.21
CA ILE A 934 -24.76 13.75 -26.47
C ILE A 934 -25.58 12.45 -26.45
N THR A 935 -25.89 11.94 -25.26
CA THR A 935 -26.72 10.74 -25.05
C THR A 935 -28.14 11.08 -24.59
N SER A 936 -28.50 12.37 -24.49
CA SER A 936 -29.86 12.78 -24.15
C SER A 936 -30.81 12.44 -25.29
N ALA A 937 -31.93 11.79 -24.97
CA ALA A 937 -32.98 11.46 -25.94
C ALA A 937 -33.68 12.71 -26.51
N LEU A 938 -33.50 13.87 -25.86
CA LEU A 938 -34.09 15.13 -26.27
C LEU A 938 -33.17 15.87 -27.26
N PHE A 939 -33.52 15.80 -28.54
CA PHE A 939 -32.76 16.39 -29.65
C PHE A 939 -32.43 17.88 -29.47
N CYS A 940 -33.28 18.63 -28.77
CA CYS A 940 -33.07 20.06 -28.48
C CYS A 940 -31.83 20.34 -27.61
N TYR A 941 -31.39 19.39 -26.76
CA TYR A 941 -30.19 19.56 -25.94
C TYR A 941 -28.89 19.28 -26.69
N VAL A 942 -28.96 18.58 -27.83
CA VAL A 942 -27.80 18.25 -28.66
C VAL A 942 -27.30 19.48 -29.43
N ALA A 943 -28.21 20.40 -29.80
CA ALA A 943 -27.90 21.60 -30.59
C ALA A 943 -27.04 22.65 -29.87
N GLY A 944 -26.87 22.57 -28.55
CA GLY A 944 -26.01 23.44 -27.75
C GLY A 944 -24.73 22.78 -27.23
N SER A 945 -24.45 21.53 -27.63
CA SER A 945 -23.34 20.77 -27.06
C SER A 945 -21.98 21.28 -27.55
N VAL A 946 -21.18 21.79 -26.61
CA VAL A 946 -19.78 22.19 -26.88
C VAL A 946 -18.98 21.04 -27.48
N THR A 947 -19.16 19.82 -26.96
CA THR A 947 -18.48 18.61 -27.47
C THR A 947 -18.82 18.35 -28.93
N LEU A 948 -20.09 18.41 -29.32
CA LEU A 948 -20.49 18.17 -30.71
C LEU A 948 -19.98 19.28 -31.65
N SER A 949 -20.06 20.54 -31.20
CA SER A 949 -19.53 21.68 -31.95
C SER A 949 -18.01 21.58 -32.14
N PHE A 950 -17.28 21.12 -31.12
CA PHE A 950 -15.85 20.86 -31.22
C PHE A 950 -15.54 19.74 -32.23
N ILE A 951 -16.25 18.61 -32.19
CA ILE A 951 -16.06 17.49 -33.13
C ILE A 951 -16.28 17.92 -34.58
N ARG A 952 -17.32 18.74 -34.84
CA ARG A 952 -17.62 19.26 -36.18
C ARG A 952 -16.55 20.22 -36.70
N ARG A 953 -15.92 20.97 -35.79
CA ARG A 953 -14.97 22.03 -36.11
C ARG A 953 -13.54 21.49 -36.27
N CYS A 954 -13.10 20.64 -35.34
CA CYS A 954 -11.73 20.15 -35.26
C CYS A 954 -11.51 18.90 -36.12
N GLY A 955 -11.68 19.05 -37.44
CA GLY A 955 -11.52 17.97 -38.41
C GLY A 955 -10.14 17.31 -38.34
N GLY A 956 -10.11 15.98 -38.21
CA GLY A 956 -8.87 15.21 -38.24
C GLY A 956 -8.13 15.07 -36.91
N ILE A 957 -8.66 15.63 -35.83
CA ILE A 957 -8.22 15.35 -34.45
C ILE A 957 -9.07 14.20 -33.90
N PRO A 958 -8.46 13.12 -33.37
CA PRO A 958 -9.21 12.06 -32.73
C PRO A 958 -9.82 12.56 -31.41
N VAL A 959 -11.14 12.38 -31.26
CA VAL A 959 -11.89 12.82 -30.07
C VAL A 959 -12.57 11.61 -29.41
N VAL A 960 -12.31 11.42 -28.12
CA VAL A 960 -13.01 10.47 -27.24
C VAL A 960 -14.07 11.23 -26.46
N VAL A 961 -15.32 10.85 -26.63
CA VAL A 961 -16.44 11.42 -25.88
C VAL A 961 -16.84 10.49 -24.77
N VAL A 962 -16.72 10.96 -23.54
CA VAL A 962 -17.15 10.24 -22.34
C VAL A 962 -18.52 10.75 -21.94
N THR A 963 -19.48 9.85 -21.82
CA THR A 963 -20.87 10.18 -21.53
C THR A 963 -21.21 9.93 -20.06
N ALA A 964 -22.30 10.51 -19.55
CA ALA A 964 -22.75 10.27 -18.17
C ALA A 964 -23.03 8.78 -17.85
N ASN A 965 -23.36 7.98 -18.87
CA ASN A 965 -23.61 6.54 -18.72
C ASN A 965 -22.34 5.68 -18.83
N SER A 966 -21.17 6.30 -19.00
CA SER A 966 -19.91 5.57 -19.11
C SER A 966 -19.61 4.93 -17.77
N LYS A 967 -19.69 3.60 -17.71
CA LYS A 967 -19.24 2.87 -16.52
C LYS A 967 -17.73 3.05 -16.41
N GLN A 968 -17.25 3.23 -15.18
CA GLN A 968 -15.82 3.18 -14.92
C GLN A 968 -15.30 1.82 -15.40
N VAL A 969 -14.32 1.84 -16.29
CA VAL A 969 -13.62 0.63 -16.70
C VAL A 969 -12.90 0.13 -15.44
N PRO A 970 -13.22 -1.07 -14.91
CA PRO A 970 -12.50 -1.58 -13.77
C PRO A 970 -11.04 -1.75 -14.18
N GLU A 971 -10.11 -1.25 -13.36
CA GLU A 971 -8.65 -1.16 -13.63
C GLU A 971 -8.03 -2.47 -14.15
N LYS A 972 -8.64 -3.62 -13.83
CA LYS A 972 -8.15 -4.96 -14.19
C LYS A 972 -8.72 -5.54 -15.48
N ALA A 973 -9.74 -4.92 -16.08
CA ALA A 973 -10.32 -5.41 -17.32
C ALA A 973 -9.77 -4.63 -18.50
N GLY A 974 -8.99 -5.29 -19.35
CA GLY A 974 -8.60 -4.74 -20.64
C GLY A 974 -9.82 -4.18 -21.39
N MET A 975 -9.64 -3.05 -22.04
CA MET A 975 -10.68 -2.32 -22.73
C MET A 975 -11.19 -3.15 -23.91
N ARG A 976 -12.52 -3.20 -24.08
CA ARG A 976 -13.13 -3.77 -25.27
C ARG A 976 -13.55 -2.64 -26.21
N CYS A 977 -12.80 -2.47 -27.28
CA CYS A 977 -13.07 -1.46 -28.30
C CYS A 977 -13.91 -2.08 -29.42
N LEU A 978 -15.10 -1.53 -29.67
CA LEU A 978 -15.90 -1.87 -30.85
C LEU A 978 -15.68 -0.81 -31.93
N ALA A 979 -15.08 -1.20 -33.05
CA ALA A 979 -14.77 -0.32 -34.16
C ALA A 979 -15.71 -0.57 -35.36
N LEU A 980 -16.42 0.48 -35.77
CA LEU A 980 -17.21 0.47 -36.99
C LEU A 980 -16.31 0.67 -38.22
N VAL A 981 -16.22 -0.35 -39.07
CA VAL A 981 -15.35 -0.34 -40.25
C VAL A 981 -16.14 -0.13 -41.54
N GLU A 982 -15.78 0.97 -42.20
CA GLU A 982 -16.25 1.40 -43.51
C GLU A 982 -15.05 1.65 -44.42
N GLY A 983 -15.30 1.96 -45.71
CA GLY A 983 -14.22 2.15 -46.70
C GLY A 983 -13.18 3.20 -46.30
N HIS A 984 -13.59 4.23 -45.55
CA HIS A 984 -12.71 5.31 -45.07
C HIS A 984 -12.15 5.09 -43.66
N SER A 985 -12.46 3.98 -42.97
CA SER A 985 -12.06 3.74 -41.58
C SER A 985 -10.57 3.41 -41.40
N ARG A 986 -9.75 3.42 -42.45
CA ARG A 986 -8.34 3.01 -42.41
C ARG A 986 -7.50 3.84 -41.43
N ALA A 987 -7.63 5.17 -41.48
CA ALA A 987 -6.89 6.05 -40.57
C ALA A 987 -7.30 5.83 -39.11
N MET A 988 -8.61 5.67 -38.85
CA MET A 988 -9.13 5.34 -37.53
C MET A 988 -8.57 4.01 -37.03
N MET A 989 -8.56 2.96 -37.86
CA MET A 989 -8.06 1.65 -37.47
C MET A 989 -6.58 1.69 -37.10
N THR A 990 -5.76 2.36 -37.91
CA THR A 990 -4.34 2.53 -37.63
C THR A 990 -4.12 3.30 -36.33
N HIS A 991 -4.91 4.34 -36.06
CA HIS A 991 -4.84 5.08 -34.80
C HIS A 991 -5.24 4.21 -33.61
N LEU A 992 -6.35 3.46 -33.71
CA LEU A 992 -6.83 2.57 -32.65
C LEU A 992 -5.77 1.53 -32.27
N CYS A 993 -5.18 0.84 -33.26
CA CYS A 993 -4.21 -0.22 -33.01
C CYS A 993 -2.85 0.30 -32.52
N ARG A 994 -2.47 1.53 -32.84
CA ARG A 994 -1.17 2.10 -32.45
C ARG A 994 -1.20 2.86 -31.13
N ASN A 995 -2.32 3.51 -30.83
CA ASN A 995 -2.37 4.52 -29.76
C ASN A 995 -3.41 4.24 -28.68
N ILE A 996 -4.40 3.37 -28.92
CA ILE A 996 -5.54 3.19 -28.00
C ILE A 996 -5.59 1.77 -27.43
N VAL A 997 -5.58 0.76 -28.29
CA VAL A 997 -5.73 -0.66 -27.91
C VAL A 997 -4.35 -1.26 -27.67
N GLN A 998 -4.16 -1.89 -26.51
CA GLN A 998 -2.92 -2.56 -26.13
C GLN A 998 -3.14 -4.01 -25.71
N GLU A 999 -2.40 -4.93 -26.33
CA GLU A 999 -2.45 -6.35 -25.97
C GLU A 999 -1.90 -6.61 -24.56
N SER A 1000 -0.86 -5.88 -24.14
CA SER A 1000 -0.27 -5.99 -22.79
C SER A 1000 -1.28 -5.66 -21.67
N ARG A 1001 -2.25 -4.78 -21.94
CA ARG A 1001 -3.36 -4.47 -21.03
C ARG A 1001 -4.50 -5.50 -21.11
N GLY A 1002 -4.43 -6.45 -22.03
CA GLY A 1002 -5.49 -7.41 -22.32
C GLY A 1002 -6.67 -6.81 -23.08
N ASP A 1003 -6.46 -5.69 -23.79
CA ASP A 1003 -7.51 -5.05 -24.57
C ASP A 1003 -7.96 -5.94 -25.73
N ARG A 1004 -9.21 -5.76 -26.16
CA ARG A 1004 -9.80 -6.48 -27.28
C ARG A 1004 -10.42 -5.52 -28.27
N LEU A 1005 -10.03 -5.66 -29.54
CA LEU A 1005 -10.63 -4.94 -30.65
C LEU A 1005 -11.66 -5.82 -31.36
N LEU A 1006 -12.91 -5.37 -31.40
CA LEU A 1006 -14.03 -5.98 -32.08
C LEU A 1006 -14.35 -5.16 -33.33
N LEU A 1007 -14.30 -5.79 -34.50
CA LEU A 1007 -14.63 -5.13 -35.75
C LEU A 1007 -16.10 -5.38 -36.07
N THR A 1008 -16.84 -4.32 -36.37
CA THR A 1008 -18.24 -4.40 -36.79
C THR A 1008 -18.47 -3.58 -38.04
N GLN A 1009 -19.48 -3.97 -38.81
CA GLN A 1009 -19.88 -3.26 -40.02
C GLN A 1009 -21.39 -3.11 -40.03
N VAL A 1010 -21.86 -1.90 -40.34
CA VAL A 1010 -23.29 -1.63 -40.54
C VAL A 1010 -23.62 -1.88 -42.01
N LEU A 1011 -24.59 -2.77 -42.23
CA LEU A 1011 -25.12 -3.04 -43.56
C LEU A 1011 -26.34 -2.17 -43.78
N ALA A 1012 -26.30 -1.29 -44.79
CA ALA A 1012 -27.38 -0.35 -45.07
C ALA A 1012 -28.73 -1.05 -45.37
N THR A 1013 -28.68 -2.28 -45.87
CA THR A 1013 -29.86 -3.09 -46.19
C THR A 1013 -29.59 -4.56 -45.85
N THR A 1014 -30.64 -5.30 -45.49
CA THR A 1014 -30.59 -6.76 -45.33
C THR A 1014 -30.41 -7.50 -46.67
N ASN A 1015 -30.91 -6.92 -47.77
CA ASN A 1015 -30.89 -7.52 -49.11
C ASN A 1015 -29.67 -7.09 -49.93
N LEU A 1016 -28.49 -7.46 -49.47
CA LEU A 1016 -27.26 -7.22 -50.24
C LEU A 1016 -27.12 -8.21 -51.39
N THR A 1017 -26.72 -7.70 -52.56
CA THR A 1017 -26.29 -8.57 -53.66
C THR A 1017 -25.08 -9.41 -53.24
N ARG A 1018 -24.90 -10.59 -53.84
CA ARG A 1018 -23.73 -11.46 -53.54
C ARG A 1018 -22.40 -10.73 -53.71
N GLN A 1019 -22.31 -9.83 -54.69
CA GLN A 1019 -21.12 -9.02 -54.93
C GLN A 1019 -20.88 -8.01 -53.80
N GLN A 1020 -21.92 -7.33 -53.31
CA GLN A 1020 -21.80 -6.42 -52.16
C GLN A 1020 -21.40 -7.19 -50.89
N GLN A 1021 -22.02 -8.34 -50.62
CA GLN A 1021 -21.63 -9.19 -49.48
C GLN A 1021 -20.16 -9.62 -49.56
N ALA A 1022 -19.69 -10.02 -50.74
CA ALA A 1022 -18.29 -10.36 -50.95
C ALA A 1022 -17.36 -9.17 -50.73
N ASN A 1023 -17.73 -7.98 -51.20
CA ASN A 1023 -16.96 -6.75 -50.98
C ASN A 1023 -16.88 -6.38 -49.48
N TYR A 1024 -17.98 -6.50 -48.74
CA TYR A 1024 -18.01 -6.25 -47.31
C TYR A 1024 -17.13 -7.23 -46.52
N ARG A 1025 -17.16 -8.53 -46.85
CA ARG A 1025 -16.24 -9.52 -46.26
C ARG A 1025 -14.78 -9.20 -46.53
N ARG A 1026 -14.43 -8.89 -47.79
CA ARG A 1026 -13.06 -8.49 -48.16
C ARG A 1026 -12.58 -7.26 -47.40
N LEU A 1027 -13.48 -6.31 -47.16
CA LEU A 1027 -13.17 -5.11 -46.40
C LEU A 1027 -12.87 -5.46 -44.93
N LEU A 1028 -13.72 -6.27 -44.29
CA LEU A 1028 -13.46 -6.77 -42.92
C LEU A 1028 -12.12 -7.52 -42.82
N ASP A 1029 -11.84 -8.42 -43.77
CA ASP A 1029 -10.58 -9.17 -43.83
C ASP A 1029 -9.38 -8.21 -43.97
N SER A 1030 -9.50 -7.17 -44.80
CA SER A 1030 -8.45 -6.15 -44.95
C SER A 1030 -8.20 -5.39 -43.65
N PHE A 1031 -9.23 -5.05 -42.88
CA PHE A 1031 -9.07 -4.37 -41.58
C PHE A 1031 -8.50 -5.29 -40.51
N TYR A 1032 -8.89 -6.57 -40.52
CA TYR A 1032 -8.31 -7.59 -39.66
C TYR A 1032 -6.80 -7.75 -39.90
N GLN A 1033 -6.37 -7.76 -41.17
CA GLN A 1033 -4.94 -7.78 -41.51
C GLN A 1033 -4.19 -6.53 -41.02
N ILE A 1034 -4.80 -5.34 -41.06
CA ILE A 1034 -4.20 -4.11 -40.55
C ILE A 1034 -3.99 -4.19 -39.03
N ALA A 1035 -4.98 -4.73 -38.31
CA ALA A 1035 -4.88 -4.93 -36.86
C ALA A 1035 -3.75 -5.90 -36.51
N ASN A 1036 -3.67 -7.06 -37.17
CA ASN A 1036 -2.64 -8.06 -36.91
C ASN A 1036 -1.23 -7.54 -37.23
N ARG A 1037 -1.03 -6.87 -38.36
CA ARG A 1037 0.28 -6.28 -38.70
C ARG A 1037 0.75 -5.23 -37.70
N SER A 1038 -0.17 -4.44 -37.17
CA SER A 1038 0.16 -3.44 -36.15
C SER A 1038 0.61 -4.11 -34.86
N ASN A 1039 0.01 -5.25 -34.53
CA ASN A 1039 0.38 -6.04 -33.35
C ASN A 1039 1.76 -6.70 -33.52
N GLU A 1040 2.04 -7.29 -34.68
CA GLU A 1040 3.35 -7.86 -35.02
C GLU A 1040 4.46 -6.80 -34.97
N GLN A 1041 4.20 -5.60 -35.50
CA GLN A 1041 5.13 -4.47 -35.41
C GLN A 1041 5.36 -4.01 -33.98
N GLY A 1042 4.30 -3.98 -33.16
CA GLY A 1042 4.40 -3.65 -31.73
C GLY A 1042 5.25 -4.68 -30.97
N ALA A 1043 5.00 -5.97 -31.19
CA ALA A 1043 5.76 -7.05 -30.57
C ALA A 1043 7.23 -7.06 -31.03
N ALA A 1044 7.50 -6.83 -32.32
CA ALA A 1044 8.86 -6.75 -32.83
C ALA A 1044 9.62 -5.53 -32.27
N ALA A 1045 8.97 -4.37 -32.14
CA ALA A 1045 9.58 -3.18 -31.54
C ALA A 1045 9.84 -3.39 -30.03
N ALA A 1046 8.92 -4.04 -29.31
CA ALA A 1046 9.08 -4.35 -27.90
C ALA A 1046 10.13 -5.45 -27.63
N ALA A 1047 10.41 -6.32 -28.60
CA ALA A 1047 11.48 -7.32 -28.50
C ALA A 1047 12.86 -6.78 -28.92
N ALA A 1048 12.88 -5.68 -29.68
CA ALA A 1048 14.11 -5.03 -30.12
C ALA A 1048 14.61 -3.95 -29.14
N ALA A 1049 13.68 -3.33 -28.39
CA ALA A 1049 13.97 -2.51 -27.22
C ALA A 1049 14.26 -3.42 -26.02
#